data_AF-A0A8X7NPX1-F1
#
_entry.id   AF-A0A8X7NPX1-F1
#
_cell.length_a   1.000
_cell.length_b   1.000
_cell.length_c   1.000
_cell.angle_alpha   90.00
_cell.angle_beta   90.00
_cell.angle_gamma   90.00
#
_symmetry.space_group_name_H-M   'P 1'
#
loop_
_entity.id
_entity.type
_entity.pdbx_description
1 polymer ?
#
loop_
_entity_poly.entity_id
_entity_poly.type
_entity_poly.pdbx_seq_one_letter_code
_entity_poly.pdbx_strand_id
1 'polypeptide(L)'
;MLSKFHPRRIVVKLLLLLTIAYTILVSLKSIITKPSLQQYRKLLNQQFTHKYNQIYYNFLASNYDLANDTKFNKQLSIIRQDAVEEDRGGNELWMLNEEITNNLPLTVAIPSYFTSQQQQPLSSELNDGGASSPPLVHKFDPRFTFGAYYQYIARTSPPSTDSSSDLVVPFHWSDWVDLSILDKYINTYPKTDLCTTLFDISTKEDLIKGSKLRKVEEYCQFNPVDETASQTFPSLGFKITDQPGPQSIPNRELIGRAYLFDTAPSPKKLIFLTNNGSYQVDVHNPSENNFNNSLLRNGMIDTLPVDSFNVVEDYKYLQSHKPETFQQQQQQQQQQRVSGSSRHELPIPQSDFHNDPESAINAMKRRQQETKLSLMEQDYLDSITFSHNCNNPPKYFYEAKLLKSIPDDWQGEHYDWRFFQGITLDSPENAIILHRLIKNYLNFARIHGITTWIAHGSLLAWYWNGIAFPWDGDIDVQVPVSELYKLGQYFNQTMVIENGVDSVGKFDGFGRYFVDIGSSITHRVRGNGNNAIDGRFIDVDTGLYIDITGLALTDAPSPDRYDLIVPLLDKEQQIVLNNAKTVDSEGSLKKNYSVINRELQLYNCRNQHFTSYQELSPLITSISENQIAYIPKNFMMILNDEYNLNALSRKQHRKYTYLNNLRIWFTTKIIKQYAHMANVDSEGYDFKSWKQLNSLTKEDHLQLLAQNVNLLQEWELTKNFTHLHQCEMELIYDGKVDKAGELIKENVAKGDGVGKALRADYFMHKLIMSGAGTQ
;
A
#
# COMPACT_ATOMS: atom_id res chain seq x y z
N MET A 1 -3.46 -27.38 41.24
CA MET A 1 -3.74 -26.48 40.09
C MET A 1 -5.20 -25.96 40.04
N LEU A 2 -5.87 -25.70 41.17
CA LEU A 2 -7.25 -25.17 41.19
C LEU A 2 -7.45 -23.95 42.12
N SER A 3 -6.38 -23.31 42.60
CA SER A 3 -6.48 -22.17 43.55
C SER A 3 -6.26 -20.79 42.95
N LYS A 4 -6.09 -20.64 41.63
CA LYS A 4 -5.77 -19.34 40.99
C LYS A 4 -6.98 -18.52 40.50
N PHE A 5 -8.20 -18.88 40.87
CA PHE A 5 -9.38 -18.03 40.62
C PHE A 5 -10.10 -17.79 41.93
N HIS A 6 -10.23 -16.52 42.34
CA HIS A 6 -11.11 -16.18 43.44
C HIS A 6 -12.56 -16.33 42.93
N PRO A 7 -13.32 -17.35 43.35
CA PRO A 7 -14.63 -17.67 42.77
C PRO A 7 -15.60 -16.48 42.87
N ARG A 8 -15.41 -15.61 43.87
CA ARG A 8 -16.16 -14.36 44.03
C ARG A 8 -16.02 -13.40 42.84
N ARG A 9 -14.83 -13.24 42.23
CA ARG A 9 -14.65 -12.33 41.08
C ARG A 9 -15.35 -12.84 39.83
N ILE A 10 -15.35 -14.16 39.60
CA ILE A 10 -16.05 -14.80 38.47
C ILE A 10 -17.56 -14.73 38.66
N VAL A 11 -18.06 -14.98 39.88
CA VAL A 11 -19.49 -14.90 40.20
C VAL A 11 -20.00 -13.46 40.07
N VAL A 12 -19.26 -12.47 40.57
CA VAL A 12 -19.61 -11.04 40.41
C VAL A 12 -19.60 -10.64 38.94
N LYS A 13 -18.59 -11.09 38.18
CA LYS A 13 -18.49 -10.87 36.75
C LYS A 13 -19.67 -11.51 35.97
N LEU A 14 -20.00 -12.77 36.24
CA LEU A 14 -21.15 -13.47 35.63
C LEU A 14 -22.48 -12.81 36.01
N LEU A 15 -22.64 -12.37 37.26
CA LEU A 15 -23.80 -11.62 37.72
C LEU A 15 -23.91 -10.28 36.98
N LEU A 16 -22.79 -9.58 36.75
CA LEU A 16 -22.76 -8.34 35.97
C LEU A 16 -23.16 -8.59 34.50
N LEU A 17 -22.67 -9.67 33.90
CA LEU A 17 -23.02 -10.08 32.54
C LEU A 17 -24.50 -10.47 32.44
N LEU A 18 -25.03 -11.17 33.43
CA LEU A 18 -26.45 -11.53 33.54
C LEU A 18 -27.33 -10.31 33.78
N THR A 19 -26.92 -9.35 34.61
CA THR A 19 -27.67 -8.12 34.82
C THR A 19 -27.61 -7.22 33.60
N ILE A 20 -26.47 -7.10 32.91
CA ILE A 20 -26.38 -6.41 31.61
C ILE A 20 -27.30 -7.09 30.59
N ALA A 21 -27.22 -8.41 30.43
CA ALA A 21 -28.08 -9.17 29.53
C ALA A 21 -29.58 -9.02 29.86
N TYR A 22 -29.93 -9.02 31.15
CA TYR A 22 -31.29 -8.82 31.64
C TYR A 22 -31.78 -7.38 31.41
N THR A 23 -30.96 -6.38 31.71
CA THR A 23 -31.29 -4.96 31.49
C THR A 23 -31.50 -4.70 30.00
N ILE A 24 -30.70 -5.32 29.13
CA ILE A 24 -30.87 -5.30 27.67
C ILE A 24 -32.19 -5.97 27.27
N LEU A 25 -32.51 -7.15 27.82
CA LEU A 25 -33.77 -7.86 27.57
C LEU A 25 -35.00 -7.05 27.98
N VAL A 26 -34.93 -6.33 29.10
CA VAL A 26 -36.01 -5.46 29.59
C VAL A 26 -36.14 -4.19 28.73
N SER A 27 -35.01 -3.61 28.31
CA SER A 27 -34.98 -2.44 27.40
C SER A 27 -35.56 -2.77 26.01
N LEU A 28 -35.35 -4.00 25.53
CA LEU A 28 -35.94 -4.52 24.29
C LEU A 28 -37.46 -4.77 24.41
N LYS A 29 -37.97 -4.96 25.63
CA LYS A 29 -39.38 -5.29 25.88
C LYS A 29 -40.29 -4.06 25.98
N SER A 30 -39.75 -2.89 26.35
CA SER A 30 -40.55 -1.66 26.53
C SER A 30 -40.81 -0.88 25.22
N ILE A 31 -40.19 -1.28 24.11
CA ILE A 31 -40.27 -0.56 22.82
C ILE A 31 -41.03 -1.44 21.81
N ILE A 32 -42.37 -1.45 21.87
CA ILE A 32 -43.19 -2.06 20.81
C ILE A 32 -44.42 -1.19 20.51
N THR A 33 -44.52 -0.70 19.27
CA THR A 33 -45.70 -0.76 18.37
C THR A 33 -45.40 -0.07 17.02
N LYS A 34 -44.88 -0.79 16.01
CA LYS A 34 -45.09 -0.62 14.54
C LYS A 34 -44.10 -1.44 13.67
N PRO A 35 -44.41 -1.75 12.39
CA PRO A 35 -43.62 -2.64 11.51
C PRO A 35 -42.20 -2.16 11.15
N SER A 36 -41.92 -0.85 11.23
CA SER A 36 -40.59 -0.25 11.02
C SER A 36 -39.54 -0.63 12.08
N LEU A 37 -39.91 -1.42 13.11
CA LEU A 37 -39.06 -1.81 14.24
C LEU A 37 -38.31 -3.15 14.06
N GLN A 38 -38.57 -3.96 13.03
CA GLN A 38 -37.84 -5.23 12.85
C GLN A 38 -36.37 -5.03 12.42
N GLN A 39 -36.07 -3.93 11.75
CA GLN A 39 -34.73 -3.62 11.23
C GLN A 39 -33.95 -2.64 12.11
N TYR A 40 -34.62 -1.72 12.83
CA TYR A 40 -34.04 -1.05 14.00
C TYR A 40 -33.62 -2.08 15.07
N ARG A 41 -34.41 -3.14 15.25
CA ARG A 41 -34.03 -4.33 16.03
C ARG A 41 -32.81 -5.05 15.47
N LYS A 42 -32.56 -5.04 14.15
CA LYS A 42 -31.35 -5.62 13.52
C LYS A 42 -30.11 -4.75 13.76
N LEU A 43 -30.20 -3.43 13.57
CA LEU A 43 -29.11 -2.48 13.86
C LEU A 43 -28.76 -2.45 15.35
N LEU A 44 -29.78 -2.38 16.22
CA LEU A 44 -29.59 -2.52 17.66
C LEU A 44 -29.04 -3.91 18.00
N ASN A 45 -29.60 -5.01 17.47
CA ASN A 45 -29.03 -6.34 17.70
C ASN A 45 -27.59 -6.45 17.19
N GLN A 46 -27.21 -5.79 16.10
CA GLN A 46 -25.84 -5.79 15.59
C GLN A 46 -24.90 -5.04 16.53
N GLN A 47 -25.28 -3.84 16.97
CA GLN A 47 -24.54 -3.08 17.99
C GLN A 47 -24.50 -3.82 19.35
N PHE A 48 -25.58 -4.51 19.73
CA PHE A 48 -25.68 -5.29 20.95
C PHE A 48 -24.89 -6.59 20.88
N THR A 49 -24.99 -7.37 19.80
CA THR A 49 -24.23 -8.59 19.57
C THR A 49 -22.75 -8.26 19.43
N HIS A 50 -22.39 -7.14 18.80
CA HIS A 50 -21.00 -6.68 18.77
C HIS A 50 -20.50 -6.28 20.16
N LYS A 51 -21.18 -5.36 20.86
CA LYS A 51 -20.82 -5.01 22.25
C LYS A 51 -20.78 -6.26 23.12
N TYR A 52 -21.74 -7.16 23.00
CA TYR A 52 -21.79 -8.42 23.73
C TYR A 52 -20.65 -9.37 23.36
N ASN A 53 -20.24 -9.49 22.09
CA ASN A 53 -19.15 -10.37 21.66
C ASN A 53 -17.77 -9.77 22.00
N GLN A 54 -17.57 -8.46 21.81
CA GLN A 54 -16.38 -7.77 22.29
C GLN A 54 -16.29 -7.89 23.80
N ILE A 55 -17.38 -7.60 24.53
CA ILE A 55 -17.44 -7.82 25.96
C ILE A 55 -17.15 -9.30 26.23
N TYR A 56 -17.83 -10.28 25.65
CA TYR A 56 -17.63 -11.71 25.93
C TYR A 56 -16.17 -12.17 25.78
N TYR A 57 -15.52 -11.84 24.65
CA TYR A 57 -14.14 -12.26 24.39
C TYR A 57 -13.08 -11.39 25.08
N ASN A 58 -13.35 -10.12 25.39
CA ASN A 58 -12.43 -9.24 26.13
C ASN A 58 -12.63 -9.33 27.65
N PHE A 59 -13.83 -9.64 28.12
CA PHE A 59 -14.21 -9.79 29.53
C PHE A 59 -13.55 -11.00 30.19
N LEU A 60 -13.33 -12.05 29.38
CA LEU A 60 -12.59 -13.23 29.77
C LEU A 60 -11.08 -13.00 29.77
N ALA A 61 -10.58 -12.02 29.01
CA ALA A 61 -9.16 -11.65 29.01
C ALA A 61 -8.82 -10.79 30.23
N SER A 62 -7.68 -11.06 30.85
CA SER A 62 -7.05 -10.06 31.72
C SER A 62 -6.64 -8.86 30.88
N ASN A 63 -6.94 -7.64 31.33
CA ASN A 63 -6.36 -6.41 30.78
C ASN A 63 -5.26 -5.94 31.73
N TYR A 64 -4.01 -6.19 31.38
CA TYR A 64 -2.86 -5.83 32.21
C TYR A 64 -2.25 -4.47 31.88
N ASP A 65 -2.67 -3.85 30.78
CA ASP A 65 -2.05 -2.63 30.23
C ASP A 65 -0.52 -2.71 30.19
N LEU A 66 0.01 -3.77 29.55
CA LEU A 66 1.44 -4.11 29.58
C LEU A 66 2.35 -2.98 29.08
N ALA A 67 1.87 -2.15 28.15
CA ALA A 67 2.64 -1.03 27.61
C ALA A 67 2.95 0.04 28.67
N ASN A 68 2.08 0.23 29.66
CA ASN A 68 2.25 1.23 30.72
C ASN A 68 2.71 0.63 32.06
N ASP A 69 2.88 -0.70 32.16
CA ASP A 69 3.32 -1.34 33.40
C ASP A 69 4.84 -1.19 33.60
N THR A 70 5.23 -0.38 34.58
CA THR A 70 6.64 -0.08 34.87
C THR A 70 7.47 -1.29 35.26
N LYS A 71 6.90 -2.28 35.98
CA LYS A 71 7.64 -3.49 36.37
C LYS A 71 7.86 -4.40 35.16
N PHE A 72 6.82 -4.58 34.35
CA PHE A 72 6.87 -5.34 33.11
C PHE A 72 7.91 -4.74 32.16
N ASN A 73 7.83 -3.43 31.90
CA ASN A 73 8.76 -2.74 30.99
C ASN A 73 10.22 -2.82 31.45
N LYS A 74 10.47 -2.81 32.77
CA LYS A 74 11.81 -3.02 33.30
C LYS A 74 12.34 -4.44 33.06
N GLN A 75 11.49 -5.46 33.14
CA GLN A 75 11.89 -6.83 32.82
C GLN A 75 12.05 -7.03 31.31
N LEU A 76 11.16 -6.44 30.53
CA LEU A 76 11.21 -6.44 29.08
C LEU A 76 12.48 -5.78 28.54
N SER A 77 12.94 -4.68 29.14
CA SER A 77 14.20 -4.04 28.72
C SER A 77 15.41 -4.95 28.94
N ILE A 78 15.39 -5.77 30.00
CA ILE A 78 16.44 -6.77 30.24
C ILE A 78 16.36 -7.86 29.18
N ILE A 79 15.16 -8.40 28.92
CA ILE A 79 14.94 -9.41 27.86
C ILE A 79 15.39 -8.88 26.49
N ARG A 80 15.05 -7.63 26.14
CA ARG A 80 15.48 -6.98 24.91
C ARG A 80 17.00 -6.90 24.83
N GLN A 81 17.65 -6.46 25.91
CA GLN A 81 19.10 -6.34 25.93
C GLN A 81 19.76 -7.72 25.78
N ASP A 82 19.33 -8.72 26.56
CA ASP A 82 19.85 -10.08 26.49
C ASP A 82 19.66 -10.67 25.09
N ALA A 83 18.48 -10.51 24.49
CA ALA A 83 18.18 -11.01 23.14
C ALA A 83 19.04 -10.34 22.06
N VAL A 84 19.26 -9.02 22.13
CA VAL A 84 20.14 -8.30 21.20
C VAL A 84 21.60 -8.69 21.40
N GLU A 85 22.03 -8.97 22.63
CA GLU A 85 23.38 -9.45 22.93
C GLU A 85 23.60 -10.90 22.42
N GLU A 86 22.59 -11.76 22.52
CA GLU A 86 22.61 -13.13 21.98
C GLU A 86 22.56 -13.16 20.44
N ASP A 87 21.85 -12.22 19.80
CA ASP A 87 21.77 -12.07 18.34
C ASP A 87 23.01 -11.37 17.73
N ARG A 88 24.08 -11.13 18.50
CA ARG A 88 25.32 -10.52 17.98
C ARG A 88 25.92 -11.36 16.85
N GLY A 89 25.73 -10.90 15.62
CA GLY A 89 26.17 -11.55 14.39
C GLY A 89 25.08 -12.28 13.60
N GLY A 90 23.87 -12.43 14.16
CA GLY A 90 22.70 -13.01 13.48
C GLY A 90 21.85 -11.98 12.73
N ASN A 91 21.88 -10.72 13.17
CA ASN A 91 21.14 -9.59 12.61
C ASN A 91 19.61 -9.77 12.61
N GLU A 92 19.02 -10.81 13.20
CA GLU A 92 17.56 -11.01 13.20
C GLU A 92 16.82 -9.90 13.97
N LEU A 93 17.48 -9.32 14.98
CA LEU A 93 17.01 -8.26 15.86
C LEU A 93 17.64 -6.89 15.56
N TRP A 94 18.21 -6.69 14.37
CA TRP A 94 18.96 -5.48 14.05
C TRP A 94 18.16 -4.18 14.22
N MET A 95 16.83 -4.23 14.01
CA MET A 95 15.94 -3.07 14.18
C MET A 95 15.78 -2.65 15.64
N LEU A 96 16.09 -3.54 16.59
CA LEU A 96 16.14 -3.23 18.03
C LEU A 96 17.54 -2.86 18.52
N ASN A 97 18.58 -3.09 17.70
CA ASN A 97 19.96 -2.86 18.05
C ASN A 97 20.35 -1.39 17.78
N GLU A 98 20.56 -0.64 18.85
CA GLU A 98 20.92 0.79 18.79
C GLU A 98 22.32 1.02 18.21
N GLU A 99 23.24 0.07 18.30
CA GLU A 99 24.56 0.17 17.68
C GLU A 99 24.45 0.12 16.16
N ILE A 100 23.60 -0.76 15.61
CA ILE A 100 23.38 -0.87 14.17
C ILE A 100 22.55 0.31 13.65
N THR A 101 21.41 0.59 14.31
CA THR A 101 20.46 1.62 13.85
C THR A 101 21.00 3.05 13.95
N ASN A 102 21.98 3.33 14.82
CA ASN A 102 22.67 4.62 14.85
C ASN A 102 23.84 4.73 13.84
N ASN A 103 24.31 3.62 13.28
CA ASN A 103 25.46 3.55 12.36
C ASN A 103 25.08 2.93 11.01
N LEU A 104 23.92 3.29 10.47
CA LEU A 104 23.49 2.78 9.17
C LEU A 104 24.47 3.20 8.05
N PRO A 105 24.74 2.32 7.07
CA PRO A 105 25.65 2.60 5.96
C PRO A 105 24.99 3.51 4.92
N LEU A 106 24.88 4.81 5.23
CA LEU A 106 24.16 5.80 4.43
C LEU A 106 25.02 6.48 3.35
N THR A 107 26.34 6.27 3.39
CA THR A 107 27.30 6.85 2.45
C THR A 107 27.72 5.84 1.39
N VAL A 108 27.83 6.28 0.14
CA VAL A 108 28.40 5.51 -0.98
C VAL A 108 29.39 6.38 -1.76
N ALA A 109 30.58 5.84 -2.04
CA ALA A 109 31.60 6.54 -2.82
C ALA A 109 31.24 6.57 -4.31
N ILE A 110 31.59 7.64 -5.01
CA ILE A 110 31.44 7.73 -6.46
C ILE A 110 32.56 6.91 -7.11
N PRO A 111 32.24 5.88 -7.92
CA PRO A 111 33.27 5.09 -8.58
C PRO A 111 34.13 5.93 -9.53
N SER A 112 35.43 5.63 -9.60
CA SER A 112 36.40 6.38 -10.40
C SER A 112 36.11 6.38 -11.91
N TYR A 113 35.31 5.44 -12.41
CA TYR A 113 34.90 5.39 -13.81
C TYR A 113 33.84 6.44 -14.19
N PHE A 114 33.29 7.18 -13.22
CA PHE A 114 32.53 8.40 -13.48
C PHE A 114 33.48 9.60 -13.65
N THR A 115 34.53 9.70 -12.83
CA THR A 115 35.43 10.87 -12.84
C THR A 115 36.51 10.83 -13.94
N SER A 116 36.78 9.66 -14.53
CA SER A 116 37.82 9.47 -15.56
C SER A 116 37.38 9.77 -17.01
N GLN A 117 36.12 10.15 -17.25
CA GLN A 117 35.58 10.36 -18.59
C GLN A 117 35.90 11.75 -19.18
N GLN A 118 37.18 11.99 -19.48
CA GLN A 118 37.51 12.80 -20.66
C GLN A 118 37.45 11.91 -21.91
N GLN A 119 36.31 11.93 -22.60
CA GLN A 119 36.17 11.66 -24.06
C GLN A 119 37.13 10.65 -24.70
N GLN A 120 37.07 9.36 -24.36
CA GLN A 120 37.67 8.32 -25.19
C GLN A 120 36.56 7.40 -25.74
N PRO A 121 36.39 7.29 -27.07
CA PRO A 121 35.57 6.24 -27.66
C PRO A 121 36.15 4.88 -27.23
N LEU A 122 35.29 3.88 -26.99
CA LEU A 122 35.72 2.50 -26.82
C LEU A 122 36.41 2.02 -28.11
N SER A 123 37.70 2.28 -28.27
CA SER A 123 38.54 1.55 -29.20
C SER A 123 38.94 0.24 -28.54
N SER A 124 38.55 -0.85 -29.19
CA SER A 124 38.98 -2.21 -28.90
C SER A 124 40.50 -2.31 -28.99
N GLU A 125 41.21 -2.20 -27.87
CA GLU A 125 42.52 -2.82 -27.70
C GLU A 125 42.85 -2.90 -26.21
N LEU A 126 42.85 -4.14 -25.71
CA LEU A 126 43.45 -4.49 -24.42
C LEU A 126 44.95 -4.17 -24.51
N ASN A 127 45.42 -3.15 -23.81
CA ASN A 127 46.83 -3.03 -23.44
C ASN A 127 46.97 -2.28 -22.11
N ASP A 128 47.42 -3.06 -21.12
CA ASP A 128 48.32 -2.78 -20.00
C ASP A 128 48.28 -1.40 -19.31
N GLY A 129 47.86 -1.40 -18.04
CA GLY A 129 48.33 -0.45 -17.03
C GLY A 129 47.48 0.80 -16.75
N GLY A 130 46.41 0.67 -15.94
CA GLY A 130 46.09 1.69 -14.93
C GLY A 130 44.74 2.41 -14.99
N ALA A 131 43.99 2.36 -16.09
CA ALA A 131 42.64 2.94 -16.17
C ALA A 131 41.62 1.88 -16.60
N SER A 132 40.75 1.44 -15.69
CA SER A 132 39.69 0.48 -16.01
C SER A 132 38.67 1.13 -16.95
N SER A 133 38.43 0.54 -18.12
CA SER A 133 37.30 0.91 -18.98
C SER A 133 36.00 0.89 -18.17
N PRO A 134 35.08 1.84 -18.39
CA PRO A 134 33.82 1.89 -17.65
C PRO A 134 33.02 0.59 -17.87
N PRO A 135 32.30 0.11 -16.84
CA PRO A 135 31.47 -1.09 -17.00
C PRO A 135 30.36 -0.85 -18.03
N LEU A 136 29.79 -1.95 -18.56
CA LEU A 136 28.64 -1.84 -19.46
C LEU A 136 27.44 -1.21 -18.73
N VAL A 137 27.20 -1.64 -17.49
CA VAL A 137 26.11 -1.15 -16.63
C VAL A 137 26.66 -0.86 -15.24
N HIS A 138 26.14 0.20 -14.60
CA HIS A 138 26.48 0.55 -13.23
C HIS A 138 25.75 -0.38 -12.26
N LYS A 139 26.43 -0.84 -11.21
CA LYS A 139 25.81 -1.66 -10.17
C LYS A 139 24.75 -0.83 -9.43
N PHE A 140 23.51 -1.31 -9.40
CA PHE A 140 22.42 -0.64 -8.72
C PHE A 140 22.70 -0.44 -7.22
N ASP A 141 22.52 0.79 -6.74
CA ASP A 141 22.52 1.15 -5.33
C ASP A 141 21.61 2.38 -5.12
N PRO A 142 20.48 2.27 -4.40
CA PRO A 142 19.56 3.39 -4.23
C PRO A 142 20.19 4.57 -3.45
N ARG A 143 21.23 4.34 -2.63
CA ARG A 143 21.97 5.43 -1.98
C ARG A 143 22.65 6.33 -3.02
N PHE A 144 23.20 5.72 -4.06
CA PHE A 144 23.88 6.42 -5.15
C PHE A 144 22.85 7.20 -5.97
N THR A 145 21.74 6.56 -6.37
CA THR A 145 20.68 7.20 -7.15
C THR A 145 20.05 8.36 -6.40
N PHE A 146 19.68 8.18 -5.13
CA PHE A 146 19.05 9.24 -4.34
C PHE A 146 20.00 10.42 -4.17
N GLY A 147 21.26 10.18 -3.77
CA GLY A 147 22.24 11.24 -3.59
C GLY A 147 22.52 12.01 -4.88
N ALA A 148 22.68 11.32 -6.01
CA ALA A 148 22.87 11.93 -7.32
C ALA A 148 21.72 12.88 -7.68
N TYR A 149 20.47 12.41 -7.57
CA TYR A 149 19.30 13.23 -7.90
C TYR A 149 19.10 14.37 -6.90
N TYR A 150 19.31 14.17 -5.59
CA TYR A 150 19.23 15.25 -4.60
C TYR A 150 20.25 16.35 -4.88
N GLN A 151 21.51 15.98 -5.14
CA GLN A 151 22.57 16.94 -5.44
C GLN A 151 22.33 17.66 -6.78
N TYR A 152 21.86 16.93 -7.80
CA TYR A 152 21.54 17.51 -9.11
C TYR A 152 20.34 18.47 -9.02
N ILE A 153 19.23 18.05 -8.43
CA ILE A 153 18.04 18.89 -8.25
C ILE A 153 18.41 20.14 -7.46
N ALA A 154 19.21 20.02 -6.38
CA ALA A 154 19.62 21.17 -5.58
C ALA A 154 20.42 22.23 -6.37
N ARG A 155 21.21 21.81 -7.37
CA ARG A 155 22.11 22.68 -8.14
C ARG A 155 21.53 23.20 -9.45
N THR A 156 20.61 22.46 -10.05
CA THR A 156 20.10 22.78 -11.39
C THR A 156 18.82 23.61 -11.30
N SER A 157 18.85 24.90 -11.65
CA SER A 157 17.65 25.76 -11.77
C SER A 157 17.71 26.65 -13.03
N PRO A 158 16.58 26.93 -13.72
CA PRO A 158 16.46 28.11 -14.56
C PRO A 158 16.19 29.41 -13.75
N PRO A 159 16.39 30.60 -14.34
CA PRO A 159 16.53 31.88 -13.65
C PRO A 159 15.25 32.73 -13.54
N SER A 160 14.07 32.16 -13.25
CA SER A 160 12.84 32.98 -13.14
C SER A 160 11.87 32.53 -12.05
N THR A 161 11.28 33.54 -11.41
CA THR A 161 10.36 33.53 -10.26
C THR A 161 8.93 33.04 -10.57
N ASP A 162 8.70 32.39 -11.70
CA ASP A 162 7.37 31.82 -12.03
C ASP A 162 7.29 30.35 -11.61
N SER A 163 6.21 30.04 -10.90
CA SER A 163 6.01 28.88 -10.01
C SER A 163 5.79 27.52 -10.69
N SER A 164 6.44 27.23 -11.82
CA SER A 164 6.48 25.89 -12.43
C SER A 164 7.88 25.61 -12.92
N SER A 165 8.68 24.86 -12.15
CA SER A 165 10.04 24.53 -12.52
C SER A 165 10.08 23.61 -13.75
N ASP A 166 10.58 24.10 -14.89
CA ASP A 166 10.87 23.35 -16.13
C ASP A 166 12.05 22.34 -15.97
N LEU A 167 12.29 21.82 -14.76
CA LEU A 167 13.38 20.87 -14.52
C LEU A 167 12.99 19.50 -15.09
N VAL A 168 13.67 19.16 -16.18
CA VAL A 168 13.56 17.85 -16.83
C VAL A 168 14.80 17.03 -16.50
N VAL A 169 14.62 15.79 -16.05
CA VAL A 169 15.71 14.88 -15.67
C VAL A 169 15.79 13.67 -16.61
N PRO A 170 17.01 13.20 -16.95
CA PRO A 170 17.17 11.92 -17.64
C PRO A 170 16.74 10.78 -16.71
N PHE A 171 16.23 9.68 -17.27
CA PHE A 171 15.81 8.49 -16.53
C PHE A 171 16.13 7.21 -17.30
N HIS A 172 16.56 6.17 -16.59
CA HIS A 172 16.54 4.80 -17.06
C HIS A 172 16.27 3.84 -15.89
N TRP A 173 15.53 2.76 -16.10
CA TRP A 173 15.14 1.83 -15.03
C TRP A 173 16.32 1.17 -14.30
N SER A 174 17.49 1.04 -14.94
CA SER A 174 18.70 0.47 -14.31
C SER A 174 19.20 1.25 -13.09
N ASP A 175 18.88 2.54 -12.99
CA ASP A 175 19.28 3.37 -11.85
C ASP A 175 18.26 3.27 -10.70
N TRP A 176 17.08 2.72 -10.98
CA TRP A 176 15.92 2.81 -10.11
C TRP A 176 15.33 1.46 -9.71
N VAL A 177 15.82 0.35 -10.26
CA VAL A 177 15.44 -1.02 -9.94
C VAL A 177 16.68 -1.91 -10.03
N ASP A 178 16.81 -2.89 -9.14
CA ASP A 178 17.88 -3.88 -9.23
C ASP A 178 17.67 -4.82 -10.43
N LEU A 179 18.45 -4.58 -11.49
CA LEU A 179 18.45 -5.37 -12.73
C LEU A 179 19.62 -6.37 -12.81
N SER A 180 20.39 -6.56 -11.73
CA SER A 180 21.65 -7.33 -11.74
C SER A 180 21.52 -8.80 -12.19
N ILE A 181 20.32 -9.39 -12.10
CA ILE A 181 20.04 -10.72 -12.65
C ILE A 181 20.31 -10.80 -14.17
N LEU A 182 20.28 -9.65 -14.85
CA LEU A 182 20.53 -9.51 -16.28
C LEU A 182 22.01 -9.41 -16.65
N ASP A 183 22.92 -9.14 -15.71
CA ASP A 183 24.33 -8.80 -16.00
C ASP A 183 25.02 -9.86 -16.88
N LYS A 184 24.68 -11.13 -16.67
CA LYS A 184 25.21 -12.27 -17.45
C LYS A 184 24.69 -12.37 -18.90
N TYR A 185 23.61 -11.67 -19.22
CA TYR A 185 22.98 -11.64 -20.55
C TYR A 185 23.29 -10.35 -21.32
N ILE A 186 23.68 -9.29 -20.61
CA ILE A 186 23.99 -8.00 -21.21
C ILE A 186 25.29 -8.10 -21.99
N ASN A 187 25.21 -7.83 -23.29
CA ASN A 187 26.35 -7.87 -24.21
C ASN A 187 26.17 -6.77 -25.28
N THR A 188 27.24 -6.44 -25.97
CA THR A 188 27.21 -5.49 -27.09
C THR A 188 26.73 -6.17 -28.38
N TYR A 189 27.02 -7.46 -28.56
CA TYR A 189 26.72 -8.20 -29.81
C TYR A 189 26.08 -9.58 -29.56
N PRO A 190 24.80 -9.64 -29.19
CA PRO A 190 24.07 -10.88 -29.02
C PRO A 190 23.79 -11.57 -30.37
N LYS A 191 24.21 -12.84 -30.52
CA LYS A 191 24.15 -13.59 -31.80
C LYS A 191 23.13 -14.73 -31.85
N THR A 192 22.43 -15.01 -30.76
CA THR A 192 21.52 -16.17 -30.65
C THR A 192 20.17 -15.75 -30.11
N ASP A 193 19.09 -16.35 -30.62
CA ASP A 193 17.77 -16.17 -30.04
C ASP A 193 17.73 -16.74 -28.60
N LEU A 194 17.78 -15.82 -27.64
CA LEU A 194 17.63 -16.13 -26.23
C LEU A 194 16.17 -16.25 -25.80
N CYS A 195 15.19 -15.77 -26.58
CA CYS A 195 13.77 -15.87 -26.23
C CYS A 195 13.36 -17.33 -26.04
N THR A 196 13.55 -18.14 -27.09
CA THR A 196 13.17 -19.56 -27.06
C THR A 196 14.01 -20.32 -26.02
N THR A 197 15.32 -20.04 -25.99
CA THR A 197 16.28 -20.73 -25.12
C THR A 197 16.00 -20.51 -23.63
N LEU A 198 15.58 -19.31 -23.24
CA LEU A 198 15.32 -18.94 -21.84
C LEU A 198 13.88 -19.23 -21.41
N PHE A 199 12.91 -18.97 -22.29
CA PHE A 199 11.51 -18.87 -21.88
C PHE A 199 10.60 -19.98 -22.45
N ASP A 200 11.07 -20.80 -23.38
CA ASP A 200 10.29 -21.95 -23.84
C ASP A 200 10.34 -23.09 -22.79
N ILE A 201 9.20 -23.29 -22.14
CA ILE A 201 8.97 -24.38 -21.19
C ILE A 201 7.94 -25.39 -21.70
N SER A 202 7.52 -25.28 -22.96
CA SER A 202 6.43 -26.08 -23.55
C SER A 202 6.71 -27.58 -23.58
N THR A 203 7.98 -27.98 -23.60
CA THR A 203 8.43 -29.38 -23.61
C THR A 203 8.43 -30.04 -22.23
N LYS A 204 8.19 -29.29 -21.14
CA LYS A 204 8.28 -29.77 -19.75
C LYS A 204 6.89 -30.15 -19.21
N GLU A 205 6.32 -31.26 -19.68
CA GLU A 205 4.92 -31.66 -19.41
C GLU A 205 4.50 -31.61 -17.94
N ASP A 206 5.32 -32.17 -17.04
CA ASP A 206 5.03 -32.19 -15.59
C ASP A 206 4.99 -30.79 -14.98
N LEU A 207 5.86 -29.90 -15.45
CA LEU A 207 5.97 -28.52 -14.96
C LEU A 207 4.77 -27.68 -15.39
N ILE A 208 4.23 -27.90 -16.58
CA ILE A 208 3.20 -27.04 -17.18
C ILE A 208 1.78 -27.57 -16.98
N LYS A 209 1.63 -28.74 -16.36
CA LYS A 209 0.34 -29.40 -16.12
C LYS A 209 -0.68 -28.43 -15.51
N GLY A 210 -1.83 -28.29 -16.16
CA GLY A 210 -2.94 -27.42 -15.72
C GLY A 210 -2.73 -25.93 -15.99
N SER A 211 -1.58 -25.52 -16.52
CA SER A 211 -1.29 -24.12 -16.84
C SER A 211 -1.60 -23.80 -18.31
N LYS A 212 -2.24 -22.67 -18.56
CA LYS A 212 -2.48 -22.16 -19.93
C LYS A 212 -1.32 -21.26 -20.35
N LEU A 213 -0.35 -21.81 -21.06
CA LEU A 213 0.83 -21.08 -21.54
C LEU A 213 0.49 -20.14 -22.70
N ARG A 214 1.25 -19.05 -22.82
CA ARG A 214 1.38 -18.26 -24.05
C ARG A 214 2.62 -18.70 -24.82
N LYS A 215 2.58 -18.58 -26.15
CA LYS A 215 3.74 -18.87 -26.98
C LYS A 215 4.81 -17.79 -26.79
N VAL A 216 6.09 -18.17 -26.86
CA VAL A 216 7.22 -17.26 -26.62
C VAL A 216 7.19 -16.06 -27.56
N GLU A 217 6.83 -16.29 -28.82
CA GLU A 217 6.80 -15.27 -29.87
C GLU A 217 5.71 -14.21 -29.64
N GLU A 218 4.74 -14.47 -28.75
CA GLU A 218 3.70 -13.50 -28.40
C GLU A 218 4.17 -12.44 -27.39
N TYR A 219 5.29 -12.68 -26.70
CA TYR A 219 5.76 -11.79 -25.62
C TYR A 219 7.27 -11.56 -25.61
N CYS A 220 8.05 -12.27 -26.43
CA CYS A 220 9.48 -12.08 -26.57
C CYS A 220 9.85 -12.00 -28.04
N GLN A 221 10.54 -10.93 -28.41
CA GLN A 221 11.02 -10.67 -29.76
C GLN A 221 12.55 -10.69 -29.78
N PHE A 222 13.13 -11.59 -30.57
CA PHE A 222 14.55 -11.55 -30.85
C PHE A 222 14.90 -10.29 -31.66
N ASN A 223 15.94 -9.58 -31.23
CA ASN A 223 16.42 -8.37 -31.88
C ASN A 223 17.94 -8.49 -32.10
N PRO A 224 18.37 -9.11 -33.22
CA PRO A 224 19.79 -9.26 -33.50
C PRO A 224 20.43 -7.88 -33.65
N VAL A 225 21.54 -7.66 -32.95
CA VAL A 225 22.34 -6.44 -33.15
C VAL A 225 23.24 -6.66 -34.35
N ASP A 226 23.18 -5.75 -35.33
CA ASP A 226 24.05 -5.77 -36.51
C ASP A 226 25.50 -5.47 -36.08
N GLU A 227 26.43 -6.38 -36.35
CA GLU A 227 27.87 -6.20 -36.06
C GLU A 227 28.48 -5.01 -36.80
N THR A 228 27.85 -4.55 -37.89
CA THR A 228 28.27 -3.37 -38.65
C THR A 228 27.65 -2.07 -38.13
N ALA A 229 26.61 -2.16 -37.29
CA ALA A 229 26.11 -1.00 -36.57
C ALA A 229 27.13 -0.63 -35.49
N SER A 230 27.55 0.64 -35.46
CA SER A 230 28.43 1.22 -34.45
C SER A 230 27.76 1.34 -33.07
N GLN A 231 26.93 0.36 -32.68
CA GLN A 231 26.24 0.35 -31.39
C GLN A 231 27.20 -0.14 -30.32
N THR A 232 27.76 0.82 -29.58
CA THR A 232 28.57 0.59 -28.37
C THR A 232 27.72 0.43 -27.09
N PHE A 233 26.43 0.08 -27.22
CA PHE A 233 25.48 0.12 -26.10
C PHE A 233 25.16 -1.27 -25.54
N PRO A 234 24.96 -1.40 -24.21
CA PRO A 234 24.55 -2.66 -23.60
C PRO A 234 23.17 -3.09 -24.11
N SER A 235 23.04 -4.35 -24.54
CA SER A 235 21.79 -4.92 -25.07
C SER A 235 21.60 -6.35 -24.55
N LEU A 236 20.34 -6.77 -24.45
CA LEU A 236 19.98 -8.16 -24.16
C LEU A 236 19.91 -9.03 -25.43
N GLY A 237 19.78 -8.42 -26.60
CA GLY A 237 19.55 -9.12 -27.87
C GLY A 237 18.13 -9.63 -28.08
N PHE A 238 17.24 -9.37 -27.15
CA PHE A 238 15.82 -9.65 -27.23
C PHE A 238 15.04 -8.59 -26.46
N LYS A 239 13.76 -8.44 -26.78
CA LYS A 239 12.83 -7.54 -26.11
C LYS A 239 11.65 -8.33 -25.56
N ILE A 240 11.31 -8.12 -24.29
CA ILE A 240 10.01 -8.58 -23.77
C ILE A 240 8.97 -7.53 -24.14
N THR A 241 7.91 -7.91 -24.85
CA THR A 241 6.91 -6.96 -25.39
C THR A 241 5.56 -7.03 -24.69
N ASP A 242 5.29 -8.11 -23.96
CA ASP A 242 4.01 -8.35 -23.30
C ASP A 242 4.19 -9.29 -22.10
N GLN A 243 3.16 -9.49 -21.29
CA GLN A 243 3.18 -10.44 -20.18
C GLN A 243 3.14 -11.90 -20.70
N PRO A 244 3.94 -12.81 -20.13
CA PRO A 244 4.13 -14.18 -20.66
C PRO A 244 3.03 -15.19 -20.30
N GLY A 245 2.03 -14.82 -19.50
CA GLY A 245 1.16 -15.79 -18.82
C GLY A 245 1.90 -16.63 -17.77
N PRO A 246 1.31 -17.71 -17.25
CA PRO A 246 1.89 -18.56 -16.20
C PRO A 246 3.34 -18.99 -16.47
N GLN A 247 4.25 -18.73 -15.53
CA GLN A 247 5.68 -19.03 -15.63
C GLN A 247 6.26 -19.51 -14.28
N SER A 248 7.48 -20.05 -14.29
CA SER A 248 8.21 -20.35 -13.04
C SER A 248 8.64 -19.05 -12.34
N ILE A 249 8.89 -19.10 -11.03
CA ILE A 249 9.35 -17.92 -10.26
C ILE A 249 10.61 -17.28 -10.88
N PRO A 250 11.70 -18.03 -11.18
CA PRO A 250 12.89 -17.43 -11.77
C PRO A 250 12.66 -16.86 -13.18
N ASN A 251 11.81 -17.51 -14.00
CA ASN A 251 11.46 -16.98 -15.32
C ASN A 251 10.64 -15.69 -15.20
N ARG A 252 9.74 -15.61 -14.22
CA ARG A 252 8.95 -14.39 -13.99
C ARG A 252 9.82 -13.20 -13.62
N GLU A 253 10.75 -13.41 -12.70
CA GLU A 253 11.72 -12.37 -12.31
C GLU A 253 12.54 -11.91 -13.52
N LEU A 254 13.11 -12.87 -14.27
CA LEU A 254 13.94 -12.55 -15.43
C LEU A 254 13.17 -11.78 -16.52
N ILE A 255 11.91 -12.17 -16.80
CA ILE A 255 11.05 -11.52 -17.81
C ILE A 255 10.70 -10.09 -17.39
N GLY A 256 10.30 -9.87 -16.13
CA GLY A 256 9.97 -8.52 -15.63
C GLY A 256 11.18 -7.60 -15.68
N ARG A 257 12.35 -8.08 -15.24
CA ARG A 257 13.60 -7.31 -15.29
C ARG A 257 14.04 -7.00 -16.72
N ALA A 258 13.95 -7.97 -17.63
CA ALA A 258 14.25 -7.75 -19.05
C ALA A 258 13.30 -6.74 -19.72
N TYR A 259 12.01 -6.77 -19.35
CA TYR A 259 11.04 -5.77 -19.78
C TYR A 259 11.43 -4.36 -19.31
N LEU A 260 11.76 -4.19 -18.03
CA LEU A 260 12.18 -2.89 -17.47
C LEU A 260 13.49 -2.38 -18.08
N PHE A 261 14.42 -3.26 -18.43
CA PHE A 261 15.70 -2.86 -18.99
C PHE A 261 15.59 -2.22 -20.38
N ASP A 262 14.69 -2.70 -21.25
CA ASP A 262 14.71 -2.32 -22.68
C ASP A 262 13.36 -1.87 -23.25
N THR A 263 12.23 -2.35 -22.73
CA THR A 263 10.90 -2.10 -23.35
C THR A 263 10.01 -1.16 -22.55
N ALA A 264 10.03 -1.25 -21.22
CA ALA A 264 9.14 -0.48 -20.37
C ALA A 264 9.34 1.02 -20.60
N PRO A 265 8.30 1.83 -20.81
CA PRO A 265 8.48 3.28 -20.92
C PRO A 265 9.04 3.86 -19.62
N SER A 266 9.68 5.02 -19.70
CA SER A 266 10.11 5.76 -18.51
C SER A 266 8.87 6.36 -17.81
N PRO A 267 8.89 6.55 -16.48
CA PRO A 267 7.87 7.34 -15.81
C PRO A 267 7.82 8.73 -16.41
N LYS A 268 6.64 9.35 -16.44
CA LYS A 268 6.46 10.73 -16.96
C LYS A 268 7.03 11.78 -16.03
N LYS A 269 7.03 11.48 -14.73
CA LYS A 269 7.38 12.39 -13.65
C LYS A 269 7.98 11.62 -12.48
N LEU A 270 8.88 12.27 -11.76
CA LEU A 270 9.38 11.83 -10.47
C LEU A 270 8.85 12.76 -9.37
N ILE A 271 8.34 12.18 -8.28
CA ILE A 271 7.86 12.90 -7.11
C ILE A 271 8.67 12.47 -5.91
N PHE A 272 9.54 13.33 -5.41
CA PHE A 272 10.29 13.11 -4.17
C PHE A 272 9.45 13.62 -3.01
N LEU A 273 8.93 12.71 -2.19
CA LEU A 273 8.15 13.05 -1.01
C LEU A 273 9.03 13.70 0.05
N THR A 274 8.44 14.58 0.84
CA THR A 274 9.07 15.20 2.01
C THR A 274 8.10 15.16 3.19
N ASN A 275 8.46 15.81 4.30
CA ASN A 275 7.57 15.90 5.45
C ASN A 275 6.36 16.83 5.19
N ASN A 276 6.56 17.92 4.45
CA ASN A 276 5.57 19.00 4.30
C ASN A 276 5.13 19.28 2.85
N GLY A 277 5.79 18.70 1.85
CA GLY A 277 5.47 18.86 0.43
C GLY A 277 6.12 17.79 -0.44
N SER A 278 6.44 18.14 -1.68
CA SER A 278 7.22 17.26 -2.57
C SER A 278 7.96 18.06 -3.63
N TYR A 279 9.05 17.48 -4.15
CA TYR A 279 9.71 17.96 -5.36
C TYR A 279 9.18 17.17 -6.54
N GLN A 280 8.71 17.86 -7.58
CA GLN A 280 8.21 17.25 -8.80
C GLN A 280 9.12 17.63 -9.95
N VAL A 281 9.61 16.63 -10.68
CA VAL A 281 10.46 16.83 -11.86
C VAL A 281 9.95 15.98 -13.01
N ASP A 282 9.90 16.57 -14.20
CA ASP A 282 9.47 15.86 -15.40
C ASP A 282 10.63 15.00 -15.93
N VAL A 283 10.30 13.90 -16.58
CA VAL A 283 11.30 13.00 -17.17
C VAL A 283 11.53 13.32 -18.63
N HIS A 284 12.78 13.30 -19.06
CA HIS A 284 13.18 13.53 -20.44
C HIS A 284 12.68 12.39 -21.34
N ASN A 285 11.89 12.74 -22.36
CA ASN A 285 11.35 11.83 -23.38
C ASN A 285 10.77 10.52 -22.80
N PRO A 286 9.71 10.58 -21.97
CA PRO A 286 9.29 9.43 -21.18
C PRO A 286 8.69 8.29 -22.01
N SER A 287 8.35 8.55 -23.28
CA SER A 287 7.90 7.53 -24.24
C SER A 287 8.99 6.51 -24.61
N GLU A 288 10.26 6.81 -24.33
CA GLU A 288 11.40 5.93 -24.63
C GLU A 288 12.21 5.63 -23.36
N ASN A 289 12.58 4.37 -23.17
CA ASN A 289 13.53 3.95 -22.13
C ASN A 289 14.92 3.80 -22.74
N ASN A 290 15.60 4.95 -22.88
CA ASN A 290 16.89 5.03 -23.53
C ASN A 290 18.02 4.88 -22.50
N PHE A 291 18.86 3.85 -22.65
CA PHE A 291 19.99 3.60 -21.74
C PHE A 291 20.98 4.78 -21.64
N ASN A 292 21.07 5.65 -22.65
CA ASN A 292 21.90 6.86 -22.57
C ASN A 292 21.43 7.86 -21.51
N ASN A 293 20.17 7.74 -21.06
CA ASN A 293 19.65 8.52 -19.95
C ASN A 293 20.02 7.94 -18.57
N SER A 294 20.68 6.77 -18.51
CA SER A 294 21.18 6.22 -17.24
C SER A 294 22.24 7.11 -16.61
N LEU A 295 22.38 7.09 -15.28
CA LEU A 295 23.39 7.86 -14.54
C LEU A 295 24.80 7.63 -15.08
N LEU A 296 25.10 6.40 -15.54
CA LEU A 296 26.38 6.03 -16.14
C LEU A 296 26.71 6.78 -17.44
N ARG A 297 25.71 7.28 -18.16
CA ARG A 297 25.88 7.82 -19.53
C ARG A 297 25.34 9.23 -19.72
N ASN A 298 24.45 9.69 -18.86
CA ASN A 298 23.77 10.98 -19.03
C ASN A 298 24.64 12.19 -18.64
N GLY A 299 25.83 11.96 -18.09
CA GLY A 299 26.77 13.01 -17.66
C GLY A 299 26.35 13.75 -16.39
N MET A 300 25.27 13.34 -15.72
CA MET A 300 24.76 13.99 -14.51
C MET A 300 25.83 14.00 -13.41
N ILE A 301 26.47 12.86 -13.17
CA ILE A 301 27.46 12.69 -12.10
C ILE A 301 28.69 13.57 -12.33
N ASP A 302 29.14 13.72 -13.57
CA ASP A 302 30.33 14.49 -13.94
C ASP A 302 30.21 15.99 -13.58
N THR A 303 28.98 16.49 -13.44
CA THR A 303 28.69 17.88 -13.09
C THR A 303 28.69 18.16 -11.59
N LEU A 304 28.71 17.11 -10.75
CA LEU A 304 28.53 17.24 -9.31
C LEU A 304 29.88 17.38 -8.60
N PRO A 305 30.10 18.44 -7.79
CA PRO A 305 31.36 18.67 -7.09
C PRO A 305 31.43 17.88 -5.77
N VAL A 306 31.25 16.56 -5.84
CA VAL A 306 31.27 15.65 -4.68
C VAL A 306 31.98 14.35 -5.07
N ASP A 307 32.61 13.69 -4.10
CA ASP A 307 33.29 12.39 -4.31
C ASP A 307 32.50 11.19 -3.75
N SER A 308 31.45 11.47 -2.97
CA SER A 308 30.58 10.49 -2.35
C SER A 308 29.18 11.07 -2.15
N PHE A 309 28.19 10.21 -2.08
CA PHE A 309 26.82 10.56 -1.70
C PHE A 309 26.52 10.07 -0.29
N ASN A 310 25.86 10.91 0.50
CA ASN A 310 25.26 10.53 1.78
C ASN A 310 23.81 10.98 1.75
N VAL A 311 22.86 10.04 1.71
CA VAL A 311 21.45 10.34 1.45
C VAL A 311 20.86 11.40 2.41
N VAL A 312 21.25 11.38 3.69
CA VAL A 312 20.72 12.30 4.70
C VAL A 312 21.32 13.70 4.53
N GLU A 313 22.63 13.78 4.30
CA GLU A 313 23.32 15.05 4.07
C GLU A 313 22.90 15.68 2.74
N ASP A 314 22.81 14.87 1.68
CA ASP A 314 22.39 15.27 0.34
C ASP A 314 20.93 15.78 0.35
N TYR A 315 20.05 15.11 1.09
CA TYR A 315 18.67 15.58 1.28
C TYR A 315 18.61 16.90 2.05
N LYS A 316 19.38 17.06 3.13
CA LYS A 316 19.48 18.33 3.87
C LYS A 316 20.06 19.44 2.99
N TYR A 317 21.00 19.10 2.11
CA TYR A 317 21.53 20.02 1.12
C TYR A 317 20.44 20.47 0.14
N LEU A 318 19.65 19.53 -0.39
CA LEU A 318 18.50 19.84 -1.24
C LEU A 318 17.52 20.79 -0.54
N GLN A 319 17.05 20.46 0.66
CA GLN A 319 16.10 21.29 1.40
C GLN A 319 16.62 22.71 1.70
N SER A 320 17.92 22.85 1.98
CA SER A 320 18.51 24.16 2.29
C SER A 320 18.69 25.06 1.06
N HIS A 321 18.84 24.49 -0.14
CA HIS A 321 19.04 25.25 -1.38
C HIS A 321 17.76 25.44 -2.17
N LYS A 322 16.84 24.48 -2.07
CA LYS A 322 15.52 24.52 -2.66
C LYS A 322 14.51 24.23 -1.57
N PRO A 323 14.04 25.24 -0.84
CA PRO A 323 12.95 25.02 0.09
C PRO A 323 11.76 24.47 -0.71
N GLU A 324 11.10 23.48 -0.13
CA GLU A 324 9.93 22.84 -0.72
C GLU A 324 8.96 23.91 -1.22
N THR A 325 8.52 23.82 -2.48
CA THR A 325 7.40 24.62 -2.97
C THR A 325 6.18 24.20 -2.15
N PHE A 326 5.97 24.90 -1.04
CA PHE A 326 4.76 24.86 -0.27
C PHE A 326 3.64 25.14 -1.28
N GLN A 327 2.85 24.13 -1.66
CA GLN A 327 1.62 24.36 -2.43
C GLN A 327 0.61 25.05 -1.49
N GLN A 328 0.89 26.32 -1.16
CA GLN A 328 0.07 27.20 -0.32
C GLN A 328 -1.35 27.34 -0.85
N GLN A 329 -1.58 27.02 -2.13
CA GLN A 329 -2.92 27.09 -2.72
C GLN A 329 -3.82 25.91 -2.34
N GLN A 330 -3.29 24.72 -2.05
CA GLN A 330 -4.14 23.55 -1.70
C GLN A 330 -4.46 23.45 -0.20
N GLN A 331 -3.52 23.81 0.68
CA GLN A 331 -3.81 23.86 2.13
C GLN A 331 -4.85 24.93 2.48
N GLN A 332 -4.87 26.07 1.78
CA GLN A 332 -5.92 27.08 1.96
C GLN A 332 -7.30 26.57 1.51
N GLN A 333 -7.38 25.77 0.44
CA GLN A 333 -8.65 25.18 0.01
C GLN A 333 -9.12 24.05 0.95
N GLN A 334 -8.23 23.23 1.51
CA GLN A 334 -8.59 22.27 2.55
C GLN A 334 -8.99 22.96 3.86
N GLN A 335 -8.31 24.02 4.29
CA GLN A 335 -8.72 24.80 5.46
C GLN A 335 -10.03 25.57 5.25
N GLN A 336 -10.31 26.05 4.03
CA GLN A 336 -11.59 26.70 3.69
C GLN A 336 -12.76 25.72 3.56
N ARG A 337 -12.54 24.46 3.15
CA ARG A 337 -13.58 23.40 3.18
C ARG A 337 -14.05 23.06 4.62
N VAL A 338 -13.28 23.45 5.65
CA VAL A 338 -13.54 23.14 7.08
C VAL A 338 -14.29 24.29 7.80
N SER A 339 -14.88 25.26 7.10
CA SER A 339 -15.58 26.38 7.75
C SER A 339 -16.94 26.01 8.40
N GLY A 340 -17.21 24.73 8.67
CA GLY A 340 -18.42 24.27 9.36
C GLY A 340 -18.42 22.82 9.89
N SER A 341 -17.29 22.10 9.83
CA SER A 341 -17.16 20.72 10.32
C SER A 341 -16.11 20.65 11.44
N SER A 342 -16.19 19.63 12.30
CA SER A 342 -15.14 19.36 13.27
C SER A 342 -13.78 19.23 12.57
N ARG A 343 -12.68 19.68 13.19
CA ARG A 343 -11.32 19.58 12.63
C ARG A 343 -10.90 18.16 12.23
N HIS A 344 -11.60 17.14 12.72
CA HIS A 344 -11.24 15.73 12.62
C HIS A 344 -12.24 14.89 11.83
N GLU A 345 -13.22 15.53 11.20
CA GLU A 345 -14.15 14.93 10.25
C GLU A 345 -13.93 15.56 8.87
N LEU A 346 -13.87 14.76 7.82
CA LEU A 346 -13.72 15.21 6.43
C LEU A 346 -15.01 14.90 5.65
N PRO A 347 -15.91 15.87 5.45
CA PRO A 347 -17.09 15.67 4.62
C PRO A 347 -16.68 15.54 3.15
N ILE A 348 -17.14 14.48 2.48
CA ILE A 348 -16.97 14.29 1.05
C ILE A 348 -18.16 14.92 0.32
N PRO A 349 -17.97 15.90 -0.58
CA PRO A 349 -19.05 16.42 -1.41
C PRO A 349 -19.72 15.31 -2.23
N GLN A 350 -21.06 15.29 -2.30
CA GLN A 350 -21.78 14.28 -3.09
C GLN A 350 -21.45 14.36 -4.59
N SER A 351 -21.15 15.57 -5.09
CA SER A 351 -20.68 15.80 -6.46
C SER A 351 -19.42 15.02 -6.80
N ASP A 352 -18.59 14.69 -5.81
CA ASP A 352 -17.31 14.00 -6.03
C ASP A 352 -17.52 12.54 -6.48
N PHE A 353 -18.72 11.98 -6.27
CA PHE A 353 -19.14 10.67 -6.74
C PHE A 353 -19.85 10.72 -8.11
N HIS A 354 -20.12 11.90 -8.67
CA HIS A 354 -20.77 12.02 -9.97
C HIS A 354 -19.75 11.80 -11.09
N ASN A 355 -20.01 10.82 -11.94
CA ASN A 355 -19.19 10.53 -13.10
C ASN A 355 -19.71 11.29 -14.33
N ASP A 356 -19.00 12.35 -14.73
CA ASP A 356 -19.33 13.17 -15.91
C ASP A 356 -18.15 13.22 -16.90
N PRO A 357 -17.96 12.15 -17.70
CA PRO A 357 -16.87 12.11 -18.66
C PRO A 357 -16.98 13.14 -19.77
N GLU A 358 -18.20 13.50 -20.19
CA GLU A 358 -18.40 14.48 -21.27
C GLU A 358 -17.88 15.86 -20.86
N SER A 359 -18.18 16.29 -19.64
CA SER A 359 -17.66 17.55 -19.09
C SER A 359 -16.14 17.54 -19.01
N ALA A 360 -15.54 16.44 -18.52
CA ALA A 360 -14.08 16.29 -18.44
C ALA A 360 -13.40 16.35 -19.83
N ILE A 361 -13.94 15.63 -20.81
CA ILE A 361 -13.45 15.64 -22.20
C ILE A 361 -13.55 17.05 -22.79
N ASN A 362 -14.70 17.72 -22.63
CA ASN A 362 -14.93 19.06 -23.16
C ASN A 362 -14.03 20.11 -22.49
N ALA A 363 -13.72 19.96 -21.20
CA ALA A 363 -12.76 20.81 -20.51
C ALA A 363 -11.35 20.67 -21.10
N MET A 364 -10.88 19.43 -21.32
CA MET A 364 -9.57 19.18 -21.92
C MET A 364 -9.48 19.62 -23.38
N LYS A 365 -10.53 19.44 -24.18
CA LYS A 365 -10.60 19.95 -25.56
C LYS A 365 -10.56 21.48 -25.64
N ARG A 366 -11.23 22.18 -24.72
CA ARG A 366 -11.13 23.65 -24.62
C ARG A 366 -9.70 24.08 -24.29
N ARG A 367 -9.07 23.43 -23.30
CA ARG A 367 -7.67 23.70 -22.97
C ARG A 367 -6.73 23.44 -24.13
N GLN A 368 -6.95 22.40 -24.92
CA GLN A 368 -6.18 22.10 -26.14
C GLN A 368 -6.30 23.20 -27.21
N GLN A 369 -7.45 23.89 -27.28
CA GLN A 369 -7.66 25.04 -28.18
C GLN A 369 -6.97 26.31 -27.67
N GLU A 370 -6.86 26.48 -26.35
CA GLU A 370 -6.27 27.65 -25.71
C GLU A 370 -4.73 27.56 -25.63
N THR A 371 -4.20 26.37 -25.34
CA THR A 371 -2.77 26.13 -25.11
C THR A 371 -2.35 24.73 -25.55
N LYS A 372 -1.08 24.56 -25.92
CA LYS A 372 -0.52 23.22 -26.18
C LYS A 372 -0.58 22.39 -24.89
N LEU A 373 -1.23 21.24 -24.96
CA LEU A 373 -1.27 20.29 -23.84
C LEU A 373 0.11 19.70 -23.57
N SER A 374 0.43 19.49 -22.30
CA SER A 374 1.55 18.63 -21.90
C SER A 374 1.30 17.18 -22.33
N LEU A 375 2.36 16.36 -22.36
CA LEU A 375 2.23 14.94 -22.67
C LEU A 375 1.25 14.24 -21.73
N MET A 376 1.31 14.53 -20.43
CA MET A 376 0.43 13.94 -19.43
C MET A 376 -1.04 14.35 -19.64
N GLU A 377 -1.29 15.61 -20.00
CA GLU A 377 -2.63 16.11 -20.31
C GLU A 377 -3.21 15.51 -21.59
N GLN A 378 -2.38 15.33 -22.62
CA GLN A 378 -2.78 14.69 -23.87
C GLN A 378 -3.14 13.22 -23.64
N ASP A 379 -2.29 12.47 -22.94
CA ASP A 379 -2.56 11.06 -22.63
C ASP A 379 -3.79 10.89 -21.73
N TYR A 380 -4.03 11.83 -20.81
CA TYR A 380 -5.24 11.86 -20.01
C TYR A 380 -6.49 12.07 -20.89
N LEU A 381 -6.47 13.06 -21.79
CA LEU A 381 -7.56 13.29 -22.74
C LEU A 381 -7.83 12.06 -23.61
N ASP A 382 -6.78 11.42 -24.12
CA ASP A 382 -6.89 10.22 -24.95
C ASP A 382 -7.47 9.04 -24.15
N SER A 383 -7.01 8.85 -22.91
CA SER A 383 -7.52 7.82 -21.99
C SER A 383 -9.00 7.99 -21.66
N ILE A 384 -9.43 9.19 -21.24
CA ILE A 384 -10.85 9.42 -20.89
C ILE A 384 -11.75 9.36 -22.12
N THR A 385 -11.26 9.77 -23.29
CA THR A 385 -11.98 9.65 -24.57
C THR A 385 -12.13 8.18 -24.98
N PHE A 386 -11.06 7.39 -24.89
CA PHE A 386 -11.12 5.95 -25.12
C PHE A 386 -12.09 5.26 -24.15
N SER A 387 -11.93 5.53 -22.86
CA SER A 387 -12.74 4.97 -21.79
C SER A 387 -14.24 5.27 -21.97
N HIS A 388 -14.59 6.50 -22.35
CA HIS A 388 -15.98 6.90 -22.53
C HIS A 388 -16.66 6.17 -23.71
N ASN A 389 -15.89 5.85 -24.75
CA ASN A 389 -16.40 5.18 -25.95
C ASN A 389 -16.27 3.64 -25.91
N CYS A 390 -15.63 3.08 -24.87
CA CYS A 390 -15.34 1.65 -24.78
C CYS A 390 -16.22 0.93 -23.75
N ASN A 391 -17.18 0.13 -24.22
CA ASN A 391 -18.08 -0.64 -23.35
C ASN A 391 -17.42 -1.91 -22.74
N ASN A 392 -16.38 -2.45 -23.39
CA ASN A 392 -15.72 -3.69 -22.98
C ASN A 392 -14.20 -3.51 -23.04
N PRO A 393 -13.62 -2.71 -22.13
CA PRO A 393 -12.19 -2.45 -22.14
C PRO A 393 -11.38 -3.75 -21.96
N PRO A 394 -10.26 -3.94 -22.68
CA PRO A 394 -9.37 -5.07 -22.45
C PRO A 394 -8.79 -5.02 -21.03
N LYS A 395 -8.25 -6.13 -20.54
CA LYS A 395 -7.59 -6.15 -19.22
C LYS A 395 -6.41 -5.18 -19.22
N TYR A 396 -6.32 -4.34 -18.20
CA TYR A 396 -5.24 -3.35 -18.06
C TYR A 396 -4.12 -3.86 -17.15
N PHE A 397 -4.45 -4.24 -15.91
CA PHE A 397 -3.48 -4.73 -14.95
C PHE A 397 -3.23 -6.23 -15.11
N TYR A 398 -1.95 -6.63 -15.06
CA TYR A 398 -1.55 -8.03 -15.17
C TYR A 398 -0.69 -8.41 -13.97
N GLU A 399 -0.97 -9.59 -13.43
CA GLU A 399 -0.29 -10.12 -12.25
C GLU A 399 0.79 -11.12 -12.66
N ALA A 400 1.73 -11.39 -11.75
CA ALA A 400 2.83 -12.34 -11.93
C ALA A 400 2.35 -13.80 -11.82
N LYS A 401 1.41 -14.20 -12.67
CA LYS A 401 0.84 -15.57 -12.67
C LYS A 401 1.91 -16.63 -12.69
N LEU A 402 1.82 -17.55 -11.74
CA LEU A 402 2.70 -18.70 -11.59
C LEU A 402 2.09 -19.95 -12.24
N LEU A 403 2.94 -20.94 -12.52
CA LEU A 403 2.51 -22.25 -13.00
C LEU A 403 1.69 -22.99 -11.92
N LYS A 404 0.65 -23.70 -12.33
CA LYS A 404 -0.22 -24.50 -11.45
C LYS A 404 0.49 -25.66 -10.73
N SER A 405 1.69 -26.02 -11.17
CA SER A 405 2.56 -26.99 -10.48
C SER A 405 3.27 -26.40 -9.25
N ILE A 406 3.30 -25.08 -9.10
CA ILE A 406 3.91 -24.40 -7.96
C ILE A 406 2.90 -24.42 -6.80
N PRO A 407 3.30 -24.87 -5.60
CA PRO A 407 2.47 -24.76 -4.41
C PRO A 407 2.07 -23.31 -4.17
N ASP A 408 0.80 -23.08 -3.85
CA ASP A 408 0.25 -21.74 -3.61
C ASP A 408 0.48 -20.77 -4.79
N ASP A 409 0.31 -21.24 -6.03
CA ASP A 409 0.51 -20.45 -7.26
C ASP A 409 -0.28 -19.12 -7.29
N TRP A 410 -1.40 -19.08 -6.57
CA TRP A 410 -2.23 -17.89 -6.37
C TRP A 410 -1.46 -16.71 -5.77
N GLN A 411 -0.37 -16.96 -5.04
CA GLN A 411 0.45 -15.90 -4.45
C GLN A 411 0.99 -14.93 -5.51
N GLY A 412 1.30 -15.41 -6.72
CA GLY A 412 1.74 -14.55 -7.82
C GLY A 412 0.67 -13.56 -8.30
N GLU A 413 -0.60 -13.78 -7.96
CA GLU A 413 -1.69 -12.85 -8.29
C GLU A 413 -1.69 -11.57 -7.43
N HIS A 414 -0.82 -11.48 -6.41
CA HIS A 414 -0.64 -10.28 -5.59
C HIS A 414 0.54 -9.40 -6.02
N TYR A 415 1.20 -9.73 -7.12
CA TYR A 415 2.37 -9.00 -7.61
C TYR A 415 2.17 -8.51 -9.03
N ASP A 416 2.60 -7.28 -9.32
CA ASP A 416 2.69 -6.74 -10.68
C ASP A 416 3.78 -7.48 -11.46
N TRP A 417 3.42 -7.96 -12.65
CA TRP A 417 4.32 -8.80 -13.44
C TRP A 417 5.62 -8.10 -13.88
N ARG A 418 5.63 -6.76 -13.97
CA ARG A 418 6.77 -5.97 -14.42
C ARG A 418 7.85 -5.89 -13.34
N PHE A 419 7.41 -5.79 -12.08
CA PHE A 419 8.27 -5.52 -10.92
C PHE A 419 8.55 -6.75 -10.06
N PHE A 420 7.96 -7.91 -10.39
CA PHE A 420 8.09 -9.16 -9.65
C PHE A 420 9.56 -9.57 -9.40
N GLN A 421 9.93 -9.74 -8.13
CA GLN A 421 11.26 -10.19 -7.68
C GLN A 421 11.19 -11.45 -6.80
N GLY A 422 10.24 -12.33 -7.08
CA GLY A 422 9.96 -13.48 -6.24
C GLY A 422 8.88 -13.22 -5.19
N ILE A 423 8.61 -14.25 -4.39
CA ILE A 423 7.50 -14.28 -3.44
C ILE A 423 8.01 -13.90 -2.05
N THR A 424 7.40 -12.87 -1.48
CA THR A 424 7.63 -12.41 -0.09
C THR A 424 6.45 -12.69 0.83
N LEU A 425 5.31 -13.18 0.33
CA LEU A 425 4.17 -13.51 1.18
C LEU A 425 4.57 -14.56 2.22
N ASP A 426 3.99 -14.46 3.42
CA ASP A 426 4.34 -15.29 4.58
C ASP A 426 5.79 -15.13 5.10
N SER A 427 6.60 -14.19 4.58
CA SER A 427 7.94 -13.88 5.08
C SER A 427 7.97 -12.65 6.01
N PRO A 428 9.02 -12.48 6.85
CA PRO A 428 9.19 -11.27 7.67
C PRO A 428 9.22 -9.97 6.85
N GLU A 429 9.75 -10.04 5.63
CA GLU A 429 9.83 -8.91 4.71
C GLU A 429 8.45 -8.43 4.25
N ASN A 430 7.42 -9.29 4.18
CA ASN A 430 6.07 -8.89 3.80
C ASN A 430 5.53 -7.75 4.68
N ALA A 431 5.74 -7.86 5.99
CA ALA A 431 5.31 -6.84 6.94
C ALA A 431 6.05 -5.50 6.75
N ILE A 432 7.32 -5.56 6.33
CA ILE A 432 8.11 -4.37 5.98
C ILE A 432 7.53 -3.71 4.72
N ILE A 433 7.29 -4.49 3.67
CA ILE A 433 6.84 -3.96 2.37
C ILE A 433 5.44 -3.37 2.47
N LEU A 434 4.48 -4.08 3.06
CA LEU A 434 3.10 -3.57 3.23
C LEU A 434 3.07 -2.30 4.08
N HIS A 435 3.85 -2.25 5.16
CA HIS A 435 3.98 -1.05 5.99
C HIS A 435 4.50 0.16 5.18
N ARG A 436 5.56 -0.06 4.39
CA ARG A 436 6.17 1.00 3.58
C ARG A 436 5.25 1.44 2.44
N LEU A 437 4.49 0.53 1.82
CA LEU A 437 3.46 0.84 0.83
C LEU A 437 2.40 1.79 1.38
N ILE A 438 1.69 1.42 2.45
CA ILE A 438 0.62 2.26 2.99
C ILE A 438 1.15 3.58 3.54
N LYS A 439 2.34 3.58 4.15
CA LYS A 439 2.99 4.82 4.62
C LYS A 439 3.18 5.82 3.50
N ASN A 440 3.79 5.38 2.41
CA ASN A 440 4.13 6.28 1.32
C ASN A 440 2.90 6.66 0.49
N TYR A 441 1.92 5.77 0.34
CA TYR A 441 0.64 6.12 -0.30
C TYR A 441 -0.15 7.16 0.50
N LEU A 442 -0.31 6.98 1.82
CA LEU A 442 -1.03 7.95 2.65
C LEU A 442 -0.31 9.29 2.70
N ASN A 443 1.04 9.29 2.74
CA ASN A 443 1.81 10.53 2.68
C ASN A 443 1.63 11.24 1.32
N PHE A 444 1.74 10.49 0.22
CA PHE A 444 1.47 10.99 -1.13
C PHE A 444 0.07 11.58 -1.25
N ALA A 445 -0.97 10.84 -0.85
CA ALA A 445 -2.35 11.30 -0.91
C ALA A 445 -2.56 12.58 -0.09
N ARG A 446 -2.00 12.64 1.13
CA ARG A 446 -2.09 13.82 2.00
C ARG A 446 -1.41 15.04 1.39
N ILE A 447 -0.15 14.91 0.93
CA ILE A 447 0.64 16.01 0.36
C ILE A 447 -0.03 16.58 -0.90
N HIS A 448 -0.65 15.71 -1.70
CA HIS A 448 -1.29 16.09 -2.97
C HIS A 448 -2.81 16.32 -2.86
N GLY A 449 -3.34 16.33 -1.64
CA GLY A 449 -4.74 16.61 -1.34
C GLY A 449 -5.72 15.65 -2.01
N ILE A 450 -5.38 14.37 -2.09
CA ILE A 450 -6.22 13.30 -2.65
C ILE A 450 -7.09 12.75 -1.52
N THR A 451 -8.40 12.84 -1.66
CA THR A 451 -9.33 12.23 -0.69
C THR A 451 -9.41 10.73 -0.93
N THR A 452 -8.89 9.96 0.03
CA THR A 452 -8.88 8.49 0.01
C THR A 452 -9.14 7.95 1.42
N TRP A 453 -9.66 6.73 1.53
CA TRP A 453 -9.84 6.03 2.80
C TRP A 453 -9.48 4.56 2.67
N ILE A 454 -9.16 3.95 3.82
CA ILE A 454 -8.88 2.52 3.91
C ILE A 454 -10.17 1.71 3.74
N ALA A 455 -10.14 0.65 2.93
CA ALA A 455 -11.30 -0.15 2.58
C ALA A 455 -11.04 -1.65 2.75
N HIS A 456 -12.11 -2.46 2.61
CA HIS A 456 -12.04 -3.91 2.50
C HIS A 456 -11.15 -4.59 3.56
N GLY A 457 -10.16 -5.39 3.13
CA GLY A 457 -9.32 -6.18 4.04
C GLY A 457 -8.46 -5.29 4.93
N SER A 458 -7.98 -4.18 4.37
CA SER A 458 -7.20 -3.19 5.11
C SER A 458 -8.03 -2.46 6.17
N LEU A 459 -9.33 -2.22 5.94
CA LEU A 459 -10.22 -1.63 6.94
C LEU A 459 -10.50 -2.62 8.08
N LEU A 460 -10.58 -3.91 7.75
CA LEU A 460 -10.69 -4.97 8.76
C LEU A 460 -9.42 -5.08 9.59
N ALA A 461 -8.24 -5.00 8.96
CA ALA A 461 -6.94 -4.98 9.66
C ALA A 461 -6.83 -3.75 10.59
N TRP A 462 -7.23 -2.58 10.08
CA TRP A 462 -7.35 -1.35 10.88
C TRP A 462 -8.22 -1.57 12.12
N TYR A 463 -9.43 -2.12 11.96
CA TYR A 463 -10.36 -2.37 13.07
C TYR A 463 -9.74 -3.18 14.24
N TRP A 464 -8.79 -4.08 13.97
CA TRP A 464 -8.19 -4.92 14.99
C TRP A 464 -7.10 -4.21 15.79
N ASN A 465 -6.01 -3.81 15.13
CA ASN A 465 -4.87 -3.19 15.80
C ASN A 465 -4.20 -2.11 14.95
N GLY A 466 -4.81 -1.68 13.85
CA GLY A 466 -4.24 -0.67 12.97
C GLY A 466 -3.12 -1.16 12.05
N ILE A 467 -2.75 -2.45 12.09
CA ILE A 467 -1.61 -3.05 11.36
C ILE A 467 -2.15 -4.06 10.35
N ALA A 468 -1.54 -4.12 9.16
CA ALA A 468 -1.85 -5.14 8.16
C ALA A 468 -1.79 -6.55 8.75
N PHE A 469 -2.67 -7.46 8.32
CA PHE A 469 -2.62 -8.81 8.85
C PHE A 469 -1.35 -9.52 8.36
N PRO A 470 -0.76 -10.42 9.18
CA PRO A 470 0.41 -11.19 8.78
C PRO A 470 0.24 -12.09 7.53
N TRP A 471 -1.00 -12.26 7.06
CA TRP A 471 -1.36 -13.07 5.90
C TRP A 471 -1.95 -12.25 4.74
N ASP A 472 -2.01 -10.92 4.88
CA ASP A 472 -2.44 -10.04 3.80
C ASP A 472 -1.38 -10.02 2.70
N GLY A 473 -1.83 -9.95 1.46
CA GLY A 473 -0.96 -9.85 0.28
C GLY A 473 -1.11 -8.57 -0.51
N ASP A 474 -2.10 -7.76 -0.17
CA ASP A 474 -2.41 -6.48 -0.79
C ASP A 474 -3.02 -5.54 0.24
N ILE A 475 -3.14 -4.28 -0.17
CA ILE A 475 -3.80 -3.22 0.60
C ILE A 475 -4.88 -2.62 -0.30
N ASP A 476 -6.05 -2.40 0.26
CA ASP A 476 -7.21 -1.86 -0.43
C ASP A 476 -7.52 -0.43 0.03
N VAL A 477 -7.62 0.47 -0.94
CA VAL A 477 -8.08 1.84 -0.69
C VAL A 477 -9.16 2.23 -1.68
N GLN A 478 -10.00 3.16 -1.23
CA GLN A 478 -11.05 3.73 -2.05
C GLN A 478 -10.90 5.23 -2.17
N VAL A 479 -11.41 5.75 -3.27
CA VAL A 479 -11.47 7.18 -3.59
C VAL A 479 -12.84 7.49 -4.23
N PRO A 480 -13.36 8.72 -4.14
CA PRO A 480 -14.49 9.11 -4.97
C PRO A 480 -14.03 9.24 -6.43
N VAL A 481 -14.93 9.06 -7.40
CA VAL A 481 -14.55 9.03 -8.83
C VAL A 481 -13.84 10.29 -9.30
N SER A 482 -14.17 11.47 -8.75
CA SER A 482 -13.45 12.72 -9.03
C SER A 482 -11.95 12.66 -8.72
N GLU A 483 -11.56 11.95 -7.66
CA GLU A 483 -10.15 11.76 -7.30
C GLU A 483 -9.47 10.73 -8.22
N LEU A 484 -10.19 9.78 -8.83
CA LEU A 484 -9.65 8.97 -9.93
C LEU A 484 -9.31 9.82 -11.16
N TYR A 485 -10.17 10.77 -11.52
CA TYR A 485 -9.87 11.72 -12.60
C TYR A 485 -8.64 12.56 -12.26
N LYS A 486 -8.52 13.03 -11.01
CA LYS A 486 -7.34 13.75 -10.53
C LYS A 486 -6.06 12.90 -10.60
N LEU A 487 -6.11 11.65 -10.13
CA LEU A 487 -5.02 10.69 -10.23
C LEU A 487 -4.61 10.46 -11.70
N GLY A 488 -5.58 10.22 -12.57
CA GLY A 488 -5.36 10.03 -14.01
C GLY A 488 -4.74 11.24 -14.69
N GLN A 489 -5.16 12.45 -14.32
CA GLN A 489 -4.74 13.70 -14.96
C GLN A 489 -3.35 14.17 -14.50
N TYR A 490 -3.01 14.01 -13.22
CA TYR A 490 -1.82 14.65 -12.63
C TYR A 490 -0.72 13.69 -12.21
N PHE A 491 -1.04 12.39 -12.05
CA PHE A 491 -0.16 11.42 -11.40
C PHE A 491 -0.03 10.09 -12.14
N ASN A 492 -0.76 9.85 -13.24
CA ASN A 492 -0.64 8.59 -13.97
C ASN A 492 0.78 8.39 -14.54
N GLN A 493 1.31 7.18 -14.44
CA GLN A 493 2.66 6.79 -14.89
C GLN A 493 3.76 7.63 -14.20
N THR A 494 3.61 7.87 -12.89
CA THR A 494 4.55 8.67 -12.09
C THR A 494 5.28 7.77 -11.10
N MET A 495 6.59 7.99 -10.93
CA MET A 495 7.33 7.35 -9.86
C MET A 495 7.36 8.27 -8.63
N VAL A 496 6.94 7.73 -7.49
CA VAL A 496 6.91 8.37 -6.18
C VAL A 496 8.06 7.81 -5.35
N ILE A 497 8.94 8.68 -4.90
CA ILE A 497 10.13 8.36 -4.13
C ILE A 497 9.84 8.69 -2.67
N GLU A 498 10.04 7.71 -1.79
CA GLU A 498 9.92 7.85 -0.33
C GLU A 498 10.79 8.99 0.18
N ASN A 499 10.33 9.61 1.27
CA ASN A 499 11.10 10.63 1.95
C ASN A 499 12.42 10.03 2.48
N GLY A 500 13.57 10.62 2.13
CA GLY A 500 14.87 10.15 2.60
C GLY A 500 15.13 10.43 4.09
N VAL A 501 14.44 11.43 4.66
CA VAL A 501 14.68 11.90 6.03
C VAL A 501 13.36 12.19 6.76
N ASP A 502 13.18 11.63 7.95
CA ASP A 502 11.99 11.78 8.77
C ASP A 502 11.82 13.21 9.35
N SER A 503 10.74 13.43 10.10
CA SER A 503 10.42 14.73 10.70
C SER A 503 11.42 15.22 11.75
N VAL A 504 12.31 14.35 12.24
CA VAL A 504 13.35 14.67 13.24
C VAL A 504 14.76 14.69 12.63
N GLY A 505 14.88 14.62 11.30
CA GLY A 505 16.15 14.77 10.60
C GLY A 505 17.01 13.49 10.55
N LYS A 506 16.42 12.32 10.81
CA LYS A 506 17.05 11.00 10.71
C LYS A 506 16.65 10.30 9.41
N PHE A 507 17.44 9.32 8.97
CA PHE A 507 17.12 8.49 7.81
C PHE A 507 15.73 7.85 7.95
N ASP A 508 14.93 7.87 6.88
CA ASP A 508 13.58 7.29 6.84
C ASP A 508 13.50 6.06 5.91
N GLY A 509 13.79 6.19 4.62
CA GLY A 509 13.80 5.04 3.71
C GLY A 509 14.22 5.32 2.26
N PHE A 510 14.30 4.23 1.49
CA PHE A 510 14.63 4.22 0.06
C PHE A 510 13.49 3.68 -0.81
N GLY A 511 12.26 3.62 -0.32
CA GLY A 511 11.12 3.12 -1.08
C GLY A 511 10.90 3.88 -2.38
N ARG A 512 10.59 3.16 -3.47
CA ARG A 512 10.17 3.74 -4.75
C ARG A 512 8.89 3.05 -5.20
N TYR A 513 7.94 3.85 -5.65
CA TYR A 513 6.60 3.38 -5.98
C TYR A 513 6.15 3.91 -7.32
N PHE A 514 5.40 3.12 -8.07
CA PHE A 514 4.86 3.49 -9.37
C PHE A 514 3.35 3.66 -9.29
N VAL A 515 2.87 4.86 -9.65
CA VAL A 515 1.44 5.18 -9.74
C VAL A 515 0.94 4.84 -11.14
N ASP A 516 0.06 3.85 -11.23
CA ASP A 516 -0.46 3.36 -12.50
C ASP A 516 -1.98 3.39 -12.52
N ILE A 517 -2.58 4.23 -13.37
CA ILE A 517 -4.02 4.43 -13.46
C ILE A 517 -4.56 3.83 -14.74
N GLY A 518 -5.57 2.97 -14.61
CA GLY A 518 -6.15 2.21 -15.71
C GLY A 518 -6.74 3.09 -16.81
N SER A 519 -6.70 2.60 -18.05
CA SER A 519 -7.19 3.31 -19.24
C SER A 519 -8.72 3.44 -19.34
N SER A 520 -9.47 3.00 -18.32
CA SER A 520 -10.93 2.88 -18.38
C SER A 520 -11.66 3.63 -17.26
N ILE A 521 -11.05 4.61 -16.59
CA ILE A 521 -11.59 5.23 -15.36
C ILE A 521 -13.04 5.75 -15.49
N THR A 522 -13.46 6.21 -16.68
CA THR A 522 -14.82 6.74 -16.89
C THR A 522 -15.89 5.64 -16.97
N HIS A 523 -15.49 4.39 -17.21
CA HIS A 523 -16.38 3.24 -17.28
C HIS A 523 -16.73 2.76 -15.86
N ARG A 524 -17.99 2.92 -15.44
CA ARG A 524 -18.44 2.66 -14.05
C ARG A 524 -19.31 1.42 -13.86
N VAL A 525 -19.50 0.61 -14.91
CA VAL A 525 -20.19 -0.67 -14.83
C VAL A 525 -19.20 -1.83 -14.79
N ARG A 526 -19.65 -3.02 -14.38
CA ARG A 526 -18.81 -4.23 -14.30
C ARG A 526 -18.22 -4.64 -15.65
N GLY A 527 -18.94 -4.39 -16.74
CA GLY A 527 -18.53 -4.75 -18.10
C GLY A 527 -18.18 -6.23 -18.23
N ASN A 528 -17.05 -6.52 -18.87
CA ASN A 528 -16.49 -7.87 -19.03
C ASN A 528 -15.79 -8.44 -17.77
N GLY A 529 -15.74 -7.69 -16.67
CA GLY A 529 -15.11 -8.12 -15.41
C GLY A 529 -13.58 -8.08 -15.38
N ASN A 530 -12.91 -7.63 -16.45
CA ASN A 530 -11.44 -7.62 -16.51
C ASN A 530 -10.79 -6.51 -15.68
N ASN A 531 -11.51 -5.42 -15.43
CA ASN A 531 -10.96 -4.20 -14.83
C ASN A 531 -11.76 -3.80 -13.60
N ALA A 532 -11.68 -4.61 -12.55
CA ALA A 532 -12.26 -4.31 -11.24
C ALA A 532 -11.53 -3.17 -10.51
N ILE A 533 -10.20 -3.14 -10.66
CA ILE A 533 -9.30 -2.16 -10.06
C ILE A 533 -9.11 -0.98 -11.02
N ASP A 534 -9.11 0.24 -10.46
CA ASP A 534 -9.03 1.48 -11.22
C ASP A 534 -7.60 2.03 -11.30
N GLY A 535 -6.79 1.79 -10.27
CA GLY A 535 -5.39 2.20 -10.20
C GLY A 535 -4.59 1.35 -9.24
N ARG A 536 -3.26 1.40 -9.35
CA ARG A 536 -2.33 0.75 -8.41
C ARG A 536 -1.24 1.71 -7.97
N PHE A 537 -0.82 1.56 -6.72
CA PHE A 537 0.41 2.14 -6.18
C PHE A 537 1.38 0.99 -5.90
N ILE A 538 2.38 0.82 -6.76
CA ILE A 538 3.16 -0.43 -6.87
C ILE A 538 4.55 -0.22 -6.30
N ASP A 539 5.00 -1.08 -5.40
CA ASP A 539 6.39 -1.16 -4.96
C ASP A 539 7.26 -1.72 -6.10
N VAL A 540 8.23 -0.93 -6.59
CA VAL A 540 9.02 -1.31 -7.77
C VAL A 540 10.13 -2.32 -7.47
N ASP A 541 10.47 -2.53 -6.19
CA ASP A 541 11.45 -3.53 -5.79
C ASP A 541 10.86 -4.94 -5.89
N THR A 542 9.61 -5.10 -5.46
CA THR A 542 8.97 -6.40 -5.24
C THR A 542 7.81 -6.69 -6.17
N GLY A 543 7.08 -5.66 -6.59
CA GLY A 543 5.83 -5.76 -7.34
C GLY A 543 4.56 -5.85 -6.50
N LEU A 544 4.65 -5.86 -5.15
CA LEU A 544 3.46 -5.72 -4.29
C LEU A 544 2.81 -4.34 -4.50
N TYR A 545 1.50 -4.23 -4.29
CA TYR A 545 0.79 -2.98 -4.58
C TYR A 545 -0.39 -2.71 -3.65
N ILE A 546 -0.82 -1.46 -3.66
CA ILE A 546 -2.14 -1.03 -3.17
C ILE A 546 -3.09 -0.99 -4.36
N ASP A 547 -4.24 -1.65 -4.23
CA ASP A 547 -5.34 -1.55 -5.19
C ASP A 547 -6.22 -0.32 -4.86
N ILE A 548 -6.37 0.56 -5.84
CA ILE A 548 -7.17 1.80 -5.75
C ILE A 548 -8.48 1.58 -6.52
N THR A 549 -9.62 1.75 -5.84
CA THR A 549 -10.94 1.60 -6.46
C THR A 549 -11.77 2.88 -6.31
N GLY A 550 -12.46 3.28 -7.39
CA GLY A 550 -13.31 4.47 -7.38
C GLY A 550 -14.76 4.15 -7.07
N LEU A 551 -15.34 4.90 -6.13
CA LEU A 551 -16.79 4.92 -5.90
C LEU A 551 -17.46 5.99 -6.77
N ALA A 552 -18.54 5.61 -7.46
CA ALA A 552 -19.35 6.51 -8.25
C ALA A 552 -20.84 6.24 -8.02
N LEU A 553 -21.68 7.23 -8.34
CA LEU A 553 -23.11 7.02 -8.53
C LEU A 553 -23.31 6.27 -9.85
N THR A 554 -23.90 5.07 -9.79
CA THR A 554 -24.13 4.23 -10.98
C THR A 554 -25.57 3.75 -11.06
N ASP A 555 -25.92 3.09 -12.17
CA ASP A 555 -27.19 2.41 -12.38
C ASP A 555 -27.14 0.91 -12.03
N ALA A 556 -26.09 0.45 -11.35
CA ALA A 556 -26.00 -0.93 -10.91
C ALA A 556 -27.13 -1.26 -9.91
N PRO A 557 -27.68 -2.49 -9.93
CA PRO A 557 -28.69 -2.91 -8.96
C PRO A 557 -28.16 -2.84 -7.52
N SER A 558 -28.73 -1.96 -6.70
CA SER A 558 -28.38 -1.86 -5.28
C SER A 558 -28.87 -3.09 -4.49
N PRO A 559 -28.11 -3.57 -3.50
CA PRO A 559 -28.55 -4.65 -2.62
C PRO A 559 -29.79 -4.30 -1.80
N ASP A 560 -30.61 -5.32 -1.49
CA ASP A 560 -31.85 -5.18 -0.69
C ASP A 560 -31.61 -4.58 0.71
N ARG A 561 -30.37 -4.60 1.22
CA ARG A 561 -30.03 -4.00 2.52
C ARG A 561 -30.26 -2.48 2.56
N TYR A 562 -30.39 -1.82 1.43
CA TYR A 562 -30.67 -0.38 1.35
C TYR A 562 -32.16 -0.04 1.24
N ASP A 563 -33.03 -1.03 1.00
CA ASP A 563 -34.49 -0.82 1.07
C ASP A 563 -34.93 -0.39 2.49
N LEU A 564 -34.07 -0.63 3.48
CA LEU A 564 -34.19 -0.16 4.86
C LEU A 564 -34.22 1.36 5.01
N ILE A 565 -33.61 2.09 4.06
CA ILE A 565 -33.52 3.55 4.07
C ILE A 565 -34.84 4.16 3.58
N VAL A 566 -35.55 3.48 2.67
CA VAL A 566 -36.76 4.00 2.00
C VAL A 566 -37.81 4.55 2.98
N PRO A 567 -38.17 3.87 4.09
CA PRO A 567 -39.17 4.38 5.03
C PRO A 567 -38.70 5.59 5.84
N LEU A 568 -37.39 5.88 5.85
CA LEU A 568 -36.80 7.01 6.57
C LEU A 568 -36.74 8.29 5.72
N LEU A 569 -36.95 8.17 4.40
CA LEU A 569 -36.98 9.28 3.48
C LEU A 569 -38.27 10.10 3.61
N ASP A 570 -38.26 11.32 3.08
CA ASP A 570 -39.48 12.11 3.01
C ASP A 570 -40.51 11.51 2.04
N LYS A 571 -41.75 11.99 2.08
CA LYS A 571 -42.85 11.46 1.25
C LYS A 571 -42.60 11.69 -0.24
N GLU A 572 -41.94 12.77 -0.62
CA GLU A 572 -41.67 13.09 -2.03
C GLU A 572 -40.66 12.12 -2.61
N GLN A 573 -39.56 11.88 -1.90
CA GLN A 573 -38.55 10.88 -2.24
C GLN A 573 -39.15 9.47 -2.30
N GLN A 574 -40.02 9.10 -1.35
CA GLN A 574 -40.73 7.82 -1.40
C GLN A 574 -41.61 7.69 -2.65
N ILE A 575 -42.30 8.76 -3.07
CA ILE A 575 -43.09 8.79 -4.30
C ILE A 575 -42.18 8.61 -5.52
N VAL A 576 -41.04 9.32 -5.57
CA VAL A 576 -40.05 9.18 -6.66
C VAL A 576 -39.56 7.73 -6.76
N LEU A 577 -39.18 7.12 -5.64
CA LEU A 577 -38.70 5.74 -5.59
C LEU A 577 -39.77 4.73 -6.04
N ASN A 578 -41.02 4.88 -5.59
CA ASN A 578 -42.12 4.00 -6.00
C ASN A 578 -42.40 4.07 -7.51
N ASN A 579 -42.13 5.23 -8.12
CA ASN A 579 -42.29 5.50 -9.54
C ASN A 579 -40.99 5.31 -10.35
N ALA A 580 -39.87 4.97 -9.71
CA ALA A 580 -38.57 4.79 -10.37
C ALA A 580 -38.55 3.47 -11.17
N LYS A 581 -39.24 3.48 -12.30
CA LYS A 581 -39.34 2.38 -13.25
C LYS A 581 -38.89 2.84 -14.63
N THR A 582 -38.28 1.92 -15.37
CA THR A 582 -37.91 2.11 -16.78
C THR A 582 -38.35 0.87 -17.57
N VAL A 583 -38.39 0.98 -18.89
CA VAL A 583 -38.77 -0.12 -19.78
C VAL A 583 -37.49 -0.77 -20.31
N ASP A 584 -37.41 -2.09 -20.28
CA ASP A 584 -36.28 -2.81 -20.89
C ASP A 584 -36.46 -3.00 -22.41
N SER A 585 -35.47 -3.62 -23.04
CA SER A 585 -35.47 -3.89 -24.49
C SER A 585 -36.60 -4.81 -24.95
N GLU A 586 -37.23 -5.55 -24.03
CA GLU A 586 -38.33 -6.47 -24.30
C GLU A 586 -39.70 -5.85 -24.00
N GLY A 587 -39.74 -4.57 -23.59
CA GLY A 587 -40.96 -3.86 -23.25
C GLY A 587 -41.47 -4.08 -21.81
N SER A 588 -40.70 -4.78 -20.97
CA SER A 588 -41.07 -5.06 -19.58
C SER A 588 -40.63 -3.93 -18.63
N LEU A 589 -41.45 -3.67 -17.60
CA LEU A 589 -41.15 -2.68 -16.56
C LEU A 589 -40.10 -3.23 -15.59
N LYS A 590 -38.96 -2.53 -15.46
CA LYS A 590 -37.91 -2.81 -14.48
C LYS A 590 -37.64 -1.60 -13.57
N LYS A 591 -36.98 -1.83 -12.44
CA LYS A 591 -36.51 -0.75 -11.53
C LYS A 591 -35.50 0.15 -12.27
N ASN A 592 -35.64 1.47 -12.10
CA ASN A 592 -34.67 2.45 -12.58
C ASN A 592 -33.63 2.73 -11.48
N TYR A 593 -32.54 1.96 -11.49
CA TYR A 593 -31.51 2.04 -10.45
C TYR A 593 -30.72 3.34 -10.46
N SER A 594 -30.61 4.05 -11.59
CA SER A 594 -30.00 5.38 -11.62
C SER A 594 -30.76 6.36 -10.72
N VAL A 595 -32.10 6.35 -10.77
CA VAL A 595 -32.94 7.17 -9.88
C VAL A 595 -32.86 6.63 -8.46
N ILE A 596 -33.03 5.32 -8.26
CA ILE A 596 -33.03 4.71 -6.93
C ILE A 596 -31.73 5.01 -6.17
N ASN A 597 -30.58 4.75 -6.79
CA ASN A 597 -29.28 4.96 -6.16
C ASN A 597 -29.03 6.43 -5.88
N ARG A 598 -29.53 7.35 -6.72
CA ARG A 598 -29.41 8.79 -6.48
C ARG A 598 -30.23 9.23 -5.28
N GLU A 599 -31.51 8.85 -5.22
CA GLU A 599 -32.40 9.21 -4.11
C GLU A 599 -31.95 8.58 -2.77
N LEU A 600 -31.40 7.36 -2.83
CA LEU A 600 -30.84 6.67 -1.66
C LEU A 600 -29.38 7.06 -1.35
N GLN A 601 -28.75 7.89 -2.19
CA GLN A 601 -27.35 8.31 -2.10
C GLN A 601 -26.38 7.13 -1.96
N LEU A 602 -26.52 6.15 -2.86
CA LEU A 602 -25.72 4.94 -2.92
C LEU A 602 -24.64 5.05 -3.99
N TYR A 603 -23.42 4.69 -3.62
CA TYR A 603 -22.26 4.70 -4.50
C TYR A 603 -21.61 3.32 -4.50
N ASN A 604 -21.01 2.95 -5.62
CA ASN A 604 -20.36 1.65 -5.75
C ASN A 604 -19.13 1.69 -6.66
N CYS A 605 -18.26 0.71 -6.46
CA CYS A 605 -17.19 0.39 -7.41
C CYS A 605 -17.71 -0.55 -8.52
N ARG A 606 -16.85 -0.87 -9.49
CA ARG A 606 -17.20 -1.75 -10.63
C ARG A 606 -17.59 -3.17 -10.23
N ASN A 607 -17.14 -3.64 -9.06
CA ASN A 607 -17.51 -4.94 -8.50
C ASN A 607 -18.81 -4.92 -7.69
N GLN A 608 -19.56 -3.81 -7.73
CA GLN A 608 -20.84 -3.66 -7.03
C GLN A 608 -20.70 -3.75 -5.50
N HIS A 609 -19.54 -3.39 -4.94
CA HIS A 609 -19.43 -3.08 -3.52
C HIS A 609 -20.10 -1.72 -3.28
N PHE A 610 -21.29 -1.73 -2.69
CA PHE A 610 -22.09 -0.54 -2.43
C PHE A 610 -21.82 0.02 -1.04
N THR A 611 -21.81 1.35 -0.94
CA THR A 611 -21.81 2.09 0.32
C THR A 611 -22.75 3.27 0.21
N SER A 612 -23.56 3.52 1.25
CA SER A 612 -24.40 4.71 1.33
C SER A 612 -23.60 5.94 1.79
N TYR A 613 -24.04 7.13 1.41
CA TYR A 613 -23.41 8.38 1.84
C TYR A 613 -23.26 8.49 3.36
N GLN A 614 -24.28 8.06 4.12
CA GLN A 614 -24.26 8.09 5.59
C GLN A 614 -23.30 7.07 6.21
N GLU A 615 -23.03 5.95 5.53
CA GLU A 615 -22.03 5.00 6.01
C GLU A 615 -20.61 5.54 5.84
N LEU A 616 -20.39 6.30 4.77
CA LEU A 616 -19.08 6.79 4.38
C LEU A 616 -18.73 8.15 4.99
N SER A 617 -19.58 9.17 4.78
CA SER A 617 -19.28 10.58 4.98
C SER A 617 -19.96 11.15 6.25
N PRO A 618 -19.31 12.06 6.99
CA PRO A 618 -17.90 12.46 6.82
C PRO A 618 -16.93 11.33 7.16
N LEU A 619 -15.78 11.30 6.49
CA LEU A 619 -14.69 10.43 6.91
C LEU A 619 -14.16 10.88 8.27
N ILE A 620 -13.67 9.93 9.06
CA ILE A 620 -13.05 10.19 10.35
C ILE A 620 -11.53 10.15 10.18
N THR A 621 -10.83 11.18 10.68
CA THR A 621 -9.37 11.16 10.79
C THR A 621 -8.95 10.07 11.77
N SER A 622 -8.06 9.18 11.34
CA SER A 622 -7.57 8.04 12.12
C SER A 622 -6.08 7.79 11.87
N ILE A 623 -5.53 6.71 12.43
CA ILE A 623 -4.18 6.22 12.14
C ILE A 623 -4.20 4.75 11.68
N SER A 624 -3.36 4.42 10.69
CA SER A 624 -3.12 3.06 10.23
C SER A 624 -1.65 2.89 9.92
N GLU A 625 -1.03 1.81 10.38
CA GLU A 625 0.42 1.57 10.27
C GLU A 625 1.23 2.80 10.73
N ASN A 626 0.72 3.47 11.78
CA ASN A 626 1.27 4.68 12.38
C ASN A 626 1.29 5.92 11.47
N GLN A 627 0.42 5.96 10.45
CA GLN A 627 0.29 7.04 9.49
C GLN A 627 -1.12 7.62 9.54
N ILE A 628 -1.24 8.93 9.32
CA ILE A 628 -2.55 9.59 9.29
C ILE A 628 -3.36 9.02 8.13
N ALA A 629 -4.54 8.50 8.44
CA ALA A 629 -5.44 7.87 7.49
C ALA A 629 -6.87 8.40 7.67
N TYR A 630 -7.74 8.04 6.74
CA TYR A 630 -9.18 8.27 6.86
C TYR A 630 -9.93 6.94 6.84
N ILE A 631 -10.98 6.87 7.65
CA ILE A 631 -11.89 5.71 7.71
C ILE A 631 -13.36 6.14 7.55
N PRO A 632 -14.22 5.28 7.01
CA PRO A 632 -15.67 5.56 6.90
C PRO A 632 -16.33 5.77 8.25
N LYS A 633 -17.26 6.74 8.37
CA LYS A 633 -17.96 7.06 9.62
C LYS A 633 -18.58 5.86 10.31
N ASN A 634 -19.28 5.03 9.54
CA ASN A 634 -19.94 3.83 10.02
C ASN A 634 -19.25 2.58 9.48
N PHE A 635 -17.92 2.53 9.57
CA PHE A 635 -17.08 1.40 9.18
C PHE A 635 -17.63 0.03 9.65
N MET A 636 -18.27 -0.03 10.83
CA MET A 636 -18.88 -1.25 11.35
C MET A 636 -19.98 -1.84 10.47
N MET A 637 -20.77 -0.99 9.82
CA MET A 637 -21.83 -1.45 8.91
C MET A 637 -21.21 -2.03 7.63
N ILE A 638 -20.20 -1.35 7.09
CA ILE A 638 -19.46 -1.77 5.90
C ILE A 638 -18.77 -3.12 6.18
N LEU A 639 -17.98 -3.21 7.26
CA LEU A 639 -17.27 -4.44 7.61
C LEU A 639 -18.22 -5.60 7.94
N ASN A 640 -19.37 -5.33 8.54
CA ASN A 640 -20.36 -6.38 8.78
C ASN A 640 -21.01 -6.89 7.49
N ASP A 641 -21.20 -6.02 6.49
CA ASP A 641 -21.72 -6.43 5.19
C ASP A 641 -20.69 -7.30 4.43
N GLU A 642 -19.43 -6.87 4.43
CA GLU A 642 -18.34 -7.55 3.71
C GLU A 642 -17.86 -8.83 4.39
N TYR A 643 -17.67 -8.79 5.71
CA TYR A 643 -16.97 -9.84 6.46
C TYR A 643 -17.79 -10.49 7.57
N ASN A 644 -19.01 -10.02 7.84
CA ASN A 644 -19.87 -10.43 8.96
C ASN A 644 -19.30 -10.18 10.38
N LEU A 645 -20.19 -10.13 11.39
CA LEU A 645 -19.80 -9.91 12.79
C LEU A 645 -18.81 -10.94 13.37
N ASN A 646 -18.70 -12.13 12.78
CA ASN A 646 -17.76 -13.13 13.27
C ASN A 646 -16.32 -12.72 12.96
N ALA A 647 -16.06 -12.10 11.80
CA ALA A 647 -14.73 -11.58 11.48
C ALA A 647 -14.26 -10.49 12.46
N LEU A 648 -15.21 -9.73 13.03
CA LEU A 648 -14.96 -8.66 14.01
C LEU A 648 -14.73 -9.14 15.45
N SER A 649 -14.91 -10.44 15.72
CA SER A 649 -14.84 -11.00 17.08
C SER A 649 -14.00 -12.28 17.20
N ARG A 650 -13.81 -13.01 16.10
CA ARG A 650 -13.05 -14.26 16.08
C ARG A 650 -11.56 -13.96 16.17
N LYS A 651 -10.97 -14.24 17.33
CA LYS A 651 -9.53 -14.02 17.63
C LYS A 651 -8.57 -15.02 16.98
N GLN A 652 -9.05 -15.82 16.02
CA GLN A 652 -8.23 -16.78 15.29
C GLN A 652 -8.67 -16.84 13.83
N HIS A 653 -7.70 -16.70 12.92
CA HIS A 653 -7.90 -16.79 11.49
C HIS A 653 -6.68 -17.47 10.87
N ARG A 654 -6.90 -18.44 9.96
CA ARG A 654 -5.85 -19.28 9.38
C ARG A 654 -4.90 -19.82 10.48
N LYS A 655 -3.58 -19.68 10.28
CA LYS A 655 -2.51 -20.09 11.19
C LYS A 655 -2.20 -19.07 12.29
N TYR A 656 -3.03 -18.05 12.52
CA TYR A 656 -2.76 -16.94 13.44
C TYR A 656 -3.82 -16.78 14.53
N THR A 657 -3.38 -16.23 15.66
CA THR A 657 -4.19 -15.95 16.86
C THR A 657 -3.88 -14.56 17.38
N TYR A 658 -4.93 -13.82 17.75
CA TYR A 658 -4.82 -12.49 18.33
C TYR A 658 -4.56 -12.55 19.84
N LEU A 659 -3.45 -11.95 20.27
CA LEU A 659 -3.02 -11.87 21.66
C LEU A 659 -3.45 -10.53 22.27
N ASN A 660 -4.56 -10.50 23.02
CA ASN A 660 -5.18 -9.26 23.51
C ASN A 660 -4.23 -8.32 24.27
N ASN A 661 -3.42 -8.85 25.19
CA ASN A 661 -2.52 -8.02 26.00
C ASN A 661 -1.31 -7.49 25.21
N LEU A 662 -0.91 -8.18 24.14
CA LEU A 662 0.14 -7.71 23.22
C LEU A 662 -0.42 -6.90 22.05
N ARG A 663 -1.74 -6.98 21.79
CA ARG A 663 -2.46 -6.33 20.68
C ARG A 663 -1.91 -6.70 19.30
N ILE A 664 -1.62 -7.98 19.11
CA ILE A 664 -1.01 -8.46 17.87
C ILE A 664 -1.54 -9.83 17.44
N TRP A 665 -1.59 -10.04 16.13
CA TRP A 665 -1.78 -11.34 15.51
C TRP A 665 -0.45 -12.08 15.41
N PHE A 666 -0.38 -13.30 15.94
CA PHE A 666 0.83 -14.10 15.88
C PHE A 666 0.55 -15.58 15.63
N THR A 667 1.58 -16.32 15.23
CA THR A 667 1.44 -17.71 14.79
C THR A 667 0.86 -18.60 15.90
N THR A 668 -0.30 -19.21 15.63
CA THR A 668 -1.04 -20.10 16.51
C THR A 668 -0.18 -21.25 17.03
N LYS A 669 0.64 -21.84 16.16
CA LYS A 669 1.55 -22.94 16.52
C LYS A 669 2.47 -22.57 17.68
N ILE A 670 3.12 -21.40 17.59
CA ILE A 670 4.07 -20.92 18.61
C ILE A 670 3.35 -20.68 19.93
N ILE A 671 2.18 -20.02 19.86
CA ILE A 671 1.35 -19.74 21.04
C ILE A 671 0.91 -21.06 21.72
N LYS A 672 0.47 -22.06 20.95
CA LYS A 672 0.06 -23.36 21.48
C LYS A 672 1.22 -24.14 22.11
N GLN A 673 2.40 -24.10 21.48
CA GLN A 673 3.61 -24.73 22.00
C GLN A 673 3.99 -24.13 23.36
N TYR A 674 4.04 -22.80 23.44
CA TYR A 674 4.35 -22.08 24.68
C TYR A 674 3.34 -22.41 25.79
N ALA A 675 2.04 -22.35 25.49
CA ALA A 675 1.01 -22.62 26.47
C ALA A 675 0.80 -24.13 26.76
N HIS A 676 1.69 -25.01 26.27
CA HIS A 676 1.62 -26.47 26.44
C HIS A 676 0.24 -27.05 26.12
N MET A 677 -0.38 -26.58 25.04
CA MET A 677 -1.74 -26.97 24.65
C MET A 677 -1.73 -28.30 23.90
N ALA A 678 -2.75 -29.13 24.13
CA ALA A 678 -2.98 -30.32 23.32
C ALA A 678 -3.30 -29.94 21.86
N ASN A 679 -2.98 -30.82 20.91
CA ASN A 679 -3.23 -30.62 19.48
C ASN A 679 -2.59 -29.33 18.93
N VAL A 680 -1.27 -29.20 19.10
CA VAL A 680 -0.47 -28.09 18.58
C VAL A 680 -0.68 -27.90 17.06
N ASP A 681 -0.78 -29.01 16.33
CA ASP A 681 -0.91 -29.03 14.87
C ASP A 681 -2.36 -28.90 14.37
N SER A 682 -3.36 -28.90 15.25
CA SER A 682 -4.76 -28.75 14.81
C SER A 682 -5.11 -27.30 14.57
N GLU A 683 -5.88 -27.03 13.52
CA GLU A 683 -6.54 -25.74 13.37
C GLU A 683 -7.63 -25.59 14.43
N GLY A 684 -7.62 -24.48 15.17
CA GLY A 684 -8.67 -24.15 16.13
C GLY A 684 -8.20 -24.17 17.59
N TYR A 685 -8.82 -23.31 18.39
CA TYR A 685 -8.85 -23.40 19.84
C TYR A 685 -10.23 -23.87 20.27
N ASP A 686 -10.30 -24.93 21.06
CA ASP A 686 -11.51 -25.21 21.82
C ASP A 686 -11.72 -24.12 22.89
N PHE A 687 -12.89 -24.10 23.52
CA PHE A 687 -13.20 -23.12 24.56
C PHE A 687 -12.21 -23.17 25.75
N LYS A 688 -11.62 -24.33 26.05
CA LYS A 688 -10.68 -24.52 27.16
C LYS A 688 -9.33 -23.87 26.84
N SER A 689 -8.83 -24.06 25.62
CA SER A 689 -7.60 -23.43 25.13
C SER A 689 -7.75 -21.92 25.02
N TRP A 690 -8.92 -21.42 24.60
CA TRP A 690 -9.24 -19.98 24.66
C TRP A 690 -9.18 -19.41 26.08
N LYS A 691 -9.79 -20.12 27.03
CA LYS A 691 -9.75 -19.73 28.44
C LYS A 691 -8.33 -19.71 28.98
N GLN A 692 -7.48 -20.65 28.55
CA GLN A 692 -6.08 -20.71 28.94
C GLN A 692 -5.28 -19.51 28.39
N LEU A 693 -5.42 -19.17 27.11
CA LEU A 693 -4.79 -17.99 26.51
C LEU A 693 -5.18 -16.69 27.22
N ASN A 694 -6.47 -16.52 27.50
CA ASN A 694 -6.97 -15.33 28.18
C ASN A 694 -6.53 -15.27 29.66
N SER A 695 -6.00 -16.36 30.21
CA SER A 695 -5.51 -16.46 31.59
C SER A 695 -4.00 -16.32 31.75
N LEU A 696 -3.25 -16.11 30.65
CA LEU A 696 -1.82 -15.84 30.70
C LEU A 696 -1.56 -14.67 31.66
N THR A 697 -0.54 -14.79 32.49
CA THR A 697 -0.09 -13.79 33.46
C THR A 697 0.93 -12.85 32.85
N LYS A 698 1.24 -11.73 33.51
CA LYS A 698 2.32 -10.83 33.06
C LYS A 698 3.64 -11.57 32.83
N GLU A 699 3.97 -12.50 33.73
CA GLU A 699 5.16 -13.36 33.62
C GLU A 699 5.10 -14.26 32.39
N ASP A 700 3.93 -14.85 32.09
CA ASP A 700 3.79 -15.69 30.91
C ASP A 700 4.00 -14.90 29.61
N HIS A 701 3.57 -13.62 29.57
CA HIS A 701 3.84 -12.76 28.41
C HIS A 701 5.33 -12.42 28.28
N LEU A 702 6.02 -12.12 29.38
CA LEU A 702 7.47 -11.88 29.36
C LEU A 702 8.22 -13.11 28.86
N GLN A 703 7.87 -14.30 29.34
CA GLN A 703 8.50 -15.55 28.89
C GLN A 703 8.21 -15.86 27.43
N LEU A 704 6.98 -15.62 26.96
CA LEU A 704 6.64 -15.80 25.55
C LEU A 704 7.48 -14.87 24.65
N LEU A 705 7.69 -13.63 25.06
CA LEU A 705 8.54 -12.66 24.36
C LEU A 705 10.02 -13.09 24.40
N ALA A 706 10.52 -13.52 25.57
CA ALA A 706 11.90 -13.99 25.73
C ALA A 706 12.21 -15.23 24.88
N GLN A 707 11.24 -16.13 24.68
CA GLN A 707 11.43 -17.35 23.89
C GLN A 707 11.20 -17.15 22.39
N ASN A 708 10.73 -15.98 21.94
CA ASN A 708 10.43 -15.74 20.54
C ASN A 708 10.87 -14.35 20.10
N VAL A 709 12.07 -14.29 19.52
CA VAL A 709 12.72 -13.06 19.05
C VAL A 709 11.89 -12.31 18.00
N ASN A 710 11.19 -13.02 17.09
CA ASN A 710 10.32 -12.40 16.09
C ASN A 710 9.11 -11.70 16.72
N LEU A 711 8.45 -12.34 17.70
CA LEU A 711 7.37 -11.72 18.45
C LEU A 711 7.87 -10.55 19.31
N LEU A 712 9.05 -10.69 19.92
CA LEU A 712 9.69 -9.62 20.69
C LEU A 712 9.94 -8.38 19.82
N GLN A 713 10.59 -8.57 18.66
CA GLN A 713 10.86 -7.49 17.71
C GLN A 713 9.57 -6.83 17.22
N GLU A 714 8.65 -7.63 16.70
CA GLU A 714 7.42 -7.10 16.15
C GLU A 714 6.59 -6.37 17.22
N TRP A 715 6.55 -6.87 18.46
CA TRP A 715 5.86 -6.20 19.55
C TRP A 715 6.59 -4.93 20.02
N GLU A 716 7.91 -4.92 20.13
CA GLU A 716 8.69 -3.72 20.47
C GLU A 716 8.47 -2.59 19.45
N LEU A 717 8.43 -2.93 18.16
CA LEU A 717 8.19 -1.97 17.07
C LEU A 717 6.77 -1.40 17.09
N THR A 718 5.77 -2.17 17.57
CA THR A 718 4.36 -1.84 17.38
C THR A 718 3.58 -1.54 18.66
N LYS A 719 4.11 -1.83 19.86
CA LYS A 719 3.37 -1.75 21.14
C LYS A 719 2.81 -0.37 21.43
N ASN A 720 3.55 0.70 21.10
CA ASN A 720 3.15 2.08 21.33
C ASN A 720 2.02 2.48 20.36
N PHE A 721 2.19 2.18 19.08
CA PHE A 721 1.17 2.45 18.06
C PHE A 721 -0.14 1.68 18.35
N THR A 722 -0.06 0.37 18.60
CA THR A 722 -1.26 -0.44 18.89
C THR A 722 -1.96 0.00 20.17
N HIS A 723 -1.23 0.53 21.16
CA HIS A 723 -1.83 1.13 22.36
C HIS A 723 -2.57 2.43 22.02
N LEU A 724 -1.91 3.34 21.29
CA LEU A 724 -2.52 4.59 20.83
C LEU A 724 -3.79 4.32 20.02
N HIS A 725 -3.73 3.37 19.08
CA HIS A 725 -4.87 2.97 18.27
C HIS A 725 -5.99 2.33 19.11
N GLN A 726 -5.67 1.55 20.14
CA GLN A 726 -6.70 1.06 21.07
C GLN A 726 -7.41 2.22 21.78
N CYS A 727 -6.66 3.21 22.30
CA CYS A 727 -7.23 4.39 22.95
C CYS A 727 -8.09 5.22 21.99
N GLU A 728 -7.63 5.39 20.76
CA GLU A 728 -8.38 6.01 19.68
C GLU A 728 -9.71 5.27 19.43
N MET A 729 -9.66 3.96 19.25
CA MET A 729 -10.85 3.13 19.01
C MET A 729 -11.86 3.20 20.16
N GLU A 730 -11.39 3.21 21.41
CA GLU A 730 -12.25 3.39 22.59
C GLU A 730 -13.01 4.73 22.54
N LEU A 731 -12.35 5.82 22.13
CA LEU A 731 -12.99 7.13 21.95
C LEU A 731 -13.99 7.13 20.79
N ILE A 732 -13.66 6.48 19.66
CA ILE A 732 -14.55 6.35 18.50
C ILE A 732 -15.81 5.56 18.88
N TYR A 733 -15.68 4.44 19.60
CA TYR A 733 -16.83 3.65 20.07
C TYR A 733 -17.74 4.40 21.04
N ASP A 734 -17.18 5.33 21.81
CA ASP A 734 -17.91 6.23 22.69
C ASP A 734 -18.57 7.41 21.95
N GLY A 735 -18.41 7.51 20.63
CA GLY A 735 -18.90 8.61 19.81
C GLY A 735 -18.12 9.92 20.01
N LYS A 736 -16.93 9.87 20.60
CA LYS A 736 -16.07 11.03 20.92
C LYS A 736 -15.00 11.24 19.84
N VAL A 737 -15.41 11.32 18.58
CA VAL A 737 -14.52 11.43 17.41
C VAL A 737 -13.55 12.61 17.52
N ASP A 738 -14.02 13.77 17.97
CA ASP A 738 -13.15 14.95 18.15
C ASP A 738 -12.01 14.71 19.13
N LYS A 739 -12.27 13.96 20.21
CA LYS A 739 -11.24 13.62 21.19
C LYS A 739 -10.24 12.61 20.63
N ALA A 740 -10.70 11.68 19.79
CA ALA A 740 -9.82 10.75 19.09
C ALA A 740 -8.87 11.51 18.16
N GLY A 741 -9.41 12.48 17.39
CA GLY A 741 -8.61 13.33 16.53
C GLY A 741 -7.63 14.24 17.29
N GLU A 742 -8.03 14.85 18.41
CA GLU A 742 -7.10 15.62 19.25
C GLU A 742 -6.01 14.71 19.87
N LEU A 743 -6.34 13.48 20.27
CA LEU A 743 -5.35 12.49 20.73
C LEU A 743 -4.29 12.21 19.65
N ILE A 744 -4.71 12.00 18.40
CA ILE A 744 -3.78 11.79 17.26
C ILE A 744 -2.92 13.04 17.06
N LYS A 745 -3.55 14.21 17.02
CA LYS A 745 -2.86 15.49 16.80
C LYS A 745 -1.82 15.80 17.88
N GLU A 746 -2.12 15.51 19.15
CA GLU A 746 -1.17 15.66 20.24
C GLU A 746 0.05 14.74 20.08
N ASN A 747 -0.15 13.49 19.65
CA ASN A 747 0.95 12.55 19.41
C ASN A 747 1.81 12.96 18.21
N VAL A 748 1.21 13.50 17.14
CA VAL A 748 1.94 14.11 16.03
C VAL A 748 2.80 15.28 16.52
N ALA A 749 2.23 16.18 17.32
CA ALA A 749 2.91 17.40 17.77
C ALA A 749 4.07 17.14 18.75
N LYS A 750 3.95 16.12 19.61
CA LYS A 750 5.01 15.73 20.55
C LYS A 750 6.18 15.01 19.88
N GLY A 751 6.05 14.63 18.60
CA GLY A 751 7.00 13.73 17.95
C GLY A 751 6.92 12.31 18.50
N ASP A 752 5.81 11.93 19.13
CA ASP A 752 5.57 10.63 19.79
C ASP A 752 5.39 9.47 18.78
N GLY A 753 5.80 9.68 17.53
CA GLY A 753 5.93 8.62 16.53
C GLY A 753 4.89 8.64 15.43
N VAL A 754 3.72 9.29 15.53
CA VAL A 754 2.76 9.30 14.41
C VAL A 754 3.38 9.98 13.18
N GLY A 755 3.38 9.29 12.05
CA GLY A 755 4.10 9.67 10.83
C GLY A 755 5.47 9.01 10.66
N LYS A 756 6.06 8.46 11.73
CA LYS A 756 7.31 7.70 11.68
C LYS A 756 7.04 6.27 11.19
N ALA A 757 7.98 5.72 10.42
CA ALA A 757 7.96 4.31 10.08
C ALA A 757 8.05 3.43 11.35
N LEU A 758 7.20 2.41 11.43
CA LEU A 758 7.25 1.36 12.45
C LEU A 758 8.33 0.33 12.13
N ARG A 759 8.59 0.08 10.85
CA ARG A 759 9.55 -0.91 10.36
C ARG A 759 10.61 -0.25 9.48
N ALA A 760 11.76 -0.90 9.33
CA ALA A 760 12.82 -0.45 8.42
C ALA A 760 12.34 -0.36 6.96
N ASP A 761 13.13 0.23 6.07
CA ASP A 761 12.90 0.10 4.63
C ASP A 761 13.46 -1.25 4.12
N TYR A 762 12.93 -1.72 2.99
CA TYR A 762 13.25 -3.03 2.43
C TYR A 762 14.71 -3.17 1.99
N PHE A 763 15.28 -2.13 1.38
CA PHE A 763 16.67 -2.14 0.92
C PHE A 763 17.64 -2.24 2.10
N MET A 764 17.48 -1.38 3.11
CA MET A 764 18.35 -1.40 4.29
C MET A 764 18.22 -2.72 5.05
N HIS A 765 17.00 -3.27 5.13
CA HIS A 765 16.79 -4.59 5.71
C HIS A 765 17.58 -5.67 4.97
N LYS A 766 17.49 -5.75 3.64
CA LYS A 766 18.29 -6.70 2.84
C LYS A 766 19.80 -6.49 3.03
N LEU A 767 20.26 -5.23 3.03
CA LEU A 767 21.67 -4.89 3.16
C LEU A 767 22.25 -5.38 4.49
N ILE A 768 21.54 -5.16 5.60
CA ILE A 768 21.97 -5.60 6.93
C ILE A 768 21.88 -7.12 7.07
N MET A 769 20.79 -7.74 6.62
CA MET A 769 20.63 -9.20 6.67
C MET A 769 21.68 -9.94 5.82
N SER A 770 22.19 -9.31 4.75
CA SER A 770 23.26 -9.89 3.91
C SER A 770 24.66 -9.79 4.52
N GLY A 771 24.85 -9.04 5.61
CA GLY A 771 26.17 -8.76 6.21
C GLY A 771 27.06 -7.81 5.39
N ALA A 772 26.57 -7.29 4.26
CA ALA A 772 27.33 -6.36 3.40
C ALA A 772 27.42 -4.94 3.98
N GLY A 773 26.58 -4.58 4.97
CA GLY A 773 26.61 -3.27 5.63
C GLY A 773 27.62 -3.15 6.78
N THR A 774 28.30 -4.23 7.18
CA THR A 774 29.25 -4.28 8.30
C THR A 774 30.73 -4.32 7.87
N GLN A 775 31.02 -4.19 6.57
CA GLN A 775 32.38 -4.16 6.02
C GLN A 775 32.81 -2.77 5.58
#